data_AF-A0A671MLI9-F1
#
_entry.id   AF-A0A671MLI9-F1
#
_cell.length_a   1.000
_cell.length_b   1.000
_cell.length_c   1.000
_cell.angle_alpha   90.00
_cell.angle_beta   90.00
_cell.angle_gamma   90.00
#
_symmetry.space_group_name_H-M   'P 1'
#
loop_
_entity.id
_entity.type
_entity.pdbx_description
1 polymer ?
#
loop_
_entity_poly.entity_id
_entity_poly.type
_entity_poly.pdbx_seq_one_letter_code
_entity_poly.pdbx_strand_id
1 'polypeptide(L)'
;EEEENDEGDEEDEDEDNGKRYEFRQRKAVVRYQAPLDGWCYSTLNRSCIEICLPMNLRKEDLLGIHKDRIKIGASLADVDPMQIDQTVRFDSIGGLGKHISALKEMVVFPLLYPEVFEKFKIQPPRGCLFYGPPGTGKTLVARALANECSQGERKVAFFMRKGADCLSKWVGESERQLRLLFDQAYQMRPSIIFFDEIDGIAPVRSSRQDQIHSSIVSTLLALMDGLDSRGEVVVIGATNRLDSIDPALRRPGRFDREFLFNLPDRGARKDILKIHTRQWDPQLSDVFLEELADKCVGYCGADIKAVCSEAALCALRRRYPQIYASSQKLLLDVESISVSGRDFLSATRKIVPASQRAVASPAKALTAVIEPLLSSALNNAMEMLQRLFPHVEQGLKKKRDGVSGILDDLLQSEDEGSSVCITNKGQKNTGPSASALHLNRSALQQPTSFRPRLLLCGTSGSGQTSHLAPAILHALEKFTVYTLDVAVLYGVSSATPEEACAQVFCEARRTAPSILYIPHIQCWWDTVSSTLKATFISLLQDIPSFCPCLLLATCSFPHHTLYAEVQDLFHVEYGEVFDVLLPSREERHRFFEDLILNQAAKAPTSKRDAVLQALEVLPVSPPPPPRQLSEQEMQKLEEEEEGTLRELRLFLRDVTNRLAQDKRFKAFTKPVDTEEVPDYTTVIKQPMDLSTVLSQIDLHKYETVVAYLQDVDLIWQNALEYNPDRDPSDRLIRHRACALKDTVHAIIRDELDEDFEKICAEIKESRIRRGSTSSRFTPAYYHVLPKVSATVEQKTSDPAPSKDATPVLKRMTRGFKMQAEQQSLISVDAAMKILEQKNMPLIVDHNKLKELLQRVVDMTEGYEVSQLEKLYALLCQSIYRHRKDYDKTALIQEMSKEVEEFS
;
A
#
# COMPACT_ATOMS: atom_id res chain seq x y z
N GLU A 1 -39.85 14.47 -49.98
CA GLU A 1 -39.78 14.50 -48.52
C GLU A 1 -38.28 14.53 -48.17
N GLU A 2 -37.51 15.54 -48.63
CA GLU A 2 -37.51 16.97 -48.19
C GLU A 2 -36.90 17.10 -46.78
N GLU A 3 -35.97 18.00 -46.43
CA GLU A 3 -35.25 19.12 -47.09
C GLU A 3 -33.83 19.20 -46.45
N GLU A 4 -32.83 20.01 -46.83
CA GLU A 4 -32.72 21.16 -47.76
C GLU A 4 -31.32 21.17 -48.46
N ASN A 5 -30.74 22.34 -48.78
CA ASN A 5 -29.31 22.54 -49.17
C ASN A 5 -28.64 23.53 -48.19
N ASP A 6 -27.31 23.55 -48.13
CA ASP A 6 -26.56 24.81 -48.04
C ASP A 6 -25.12 24.63 -48.55
N GLU A 7 -24.77 25.31 -49.65
CA GLU A 7 -23.39 25.47 -50.14
C GLU A 7 -22.93 26.87 -49.76
N GLY A 8 -21.81 26.98 -49.03
CA GLY A 8 -21.20 28.24 -48.63
C GLY A 8 -19.68 28.14 -48.64
N ASP A 9 -19.06 28.82 -49.60
CA ASP A 9 -17.60 28.92 -49.69
C ASP A 9 -17.05 29.87 -48.60
N GLU A 10 -16.11 29.37 -47.80
CA GLU A 10 -15.09 30.21 -47.15
C GLU A 10 -13.71 29.62 -47.46
N GLU A 11 -12.93 30.36 -48.26
CA GLU A 11 -11.50 30.14 -48.43
C GLU A 11 -10.78 30.61 -47.16
N ASP A 12 -9.90 29.79 -46.58
CA ASP A 12 -8.97 30.25 -45.54
C ASP A 12 -7.55 29.72 -45.78
N GLU A 13 -6.59 30.64 -45.67
CA GLU A 13 -5.18 30.46 -46.04
C GLU A 13 -4.36 29.84 -44.89
N ASP A 14 -4.02 28.54 -44.94
CA ASP A 14 -3.15 27.98 -43.88
C ASP A 14 -2.29 26.74 -44.28
N GLU A 15 -1.55 26.79 -45.40
CA GLU A 15 -0.63 25.70 -45.79
C GLU A 15 0.85 26.06 -46.11
N ASP A 16 1.27 27.33 -45.99
CA ASP A 16 2.64 27.75 -46.42
C ASP A 16 3.62 28.14 -45.28
N ASN A 17 3.22 28.09 -44.00
CA ASN A 17 4.13 28.35 -42.87
C ASN A 17 4.90 27.10 -42.36
N GLY A 18 4.45 25.88 -42.68
CA GLY A 18 5.06 24.64 -42.17
C GLY A 18 6.43 24.31 -42.77
N LYS A 19 6.71 24.71 -44.02
CA LYS A 19 7.89 24.24 -44.78
C LYS A 19 9.16 25.09 -44.59
N ARG A 20 9.11 26.17 -43.79
CA ARG A 20 10.26 27.07 -43.59
C ARG A 20 11.12 26.74 -42.37
N TYR A 21 10.64 25.89 -41.45
CA TYR A 21 11.37 25.52 -40.23
C TYR A 21 12.29 24.27 -40.38
N GLU A 22 12.01 23.35 -41.29
CA GLU A 22 12.76 22.07 -41.37
C GLU A 22 14.13 22.15 -42.06
N PHE A 23 14.45 23.25 -42.76
CA PHE A 23 15.69 23.33 -43.57
C PHE A 23 16.91 23.96 -42.86
N ARG A 24 16.83 24.25 -41.55
CA ARG A 24 17.95 24.83 -40.76
C ARG A 24 18.60 23.90 -39.72
N GLN A 25 18.00 22.75 -39.37
CA GLN A 25 18.56 21.84 -38.35
C GLN A 25 19.56 20.78 -38.87
N ARG A 26 20.15 20.95 -40.06
CA ARG A 26 21.18 20.04 -40.60
C ARG A 26 22.53 20.72 -40.89
N LYS A 27 23.17 21.24 -39.84
CA LYS A 27 24.64 21.33 -39.71
C LYS A 27 25.03 21.68 -38.26
N ALA A 28 26.21 21.20 -37.85
CA ALA A 28 26.85 21.40 -36.53
C ALA A 28 26.34 20.55 -35.34
N VAL A 29 26.73 19.26 -35.32
CA VAL A 29 27.03 18.56 -34.06
C VAL A 29 28.44 18.00 -34.16
N VAL A 30 29.44 18.83 -33.82
CA VAL A 30 30.80 18.37 -33.53
C VAL A 30 30.88 18.22 -32.02
N ARG A 31 30.76 16.99 -31.51
CA ARG A 31 30.91 16.74 -30.08
C ARG A 31 32.37 16.95 -29.66
N TYR A 32 32.61 17.96 -28.85
CA TYR A 32 33.83 18.06 -28.07
C TYR A 32 33.89 16.88 -27.08
N GLN A 33 35.04 16.24 -26.99
CA GLN A 33 35.27 15.08 -26.14
C GLN A 33 36.19 15.51 -24.99
N ALA A 34 35.63 15.64 -23.79
CA ALA A 34 36.42 15.94 -22.59
C ALA A 34 37.21 14.69 -22.15
N PRO A 35 38.49 14.83 -21.75
CA PRO A 35 39.23 13.73 -21.15
C PRO A 35 38.77 13.52 -19.70
N LEU A 36 38.55 12.26 -19.31
CA LEU A 36 38.43 11.86 -17.90
C LEU A 36 39.74 11.25 -17.44
N ASP A 37 40.22 11.69 -16.28
CA ASP A 37 41.52 11.33 -15.74
C ASP A 37 41.65 9.83 -15.41
N GLY A 38 42.85 9.31 -15.68
CA GLY A 38 43.17 7.91 -15.43
C GLY A 38 43.37 7.60 -13.96
N TRP A 39 42.41 6.92 -13.35
CA TRP A 39 42.65 6.17 -12.10
C TRP A 39 43.20 4.78 -12.43
N CYS A 40 44.34 4.46 -11.83
CA CYS A 40 45.13 3.28 -12.15
C CYS A 40 44.45 2.00 -11.63
N TYR A 41 44.10 1.08 -12.53
CA TYR A 41 43.79 -0.31 -12.17
C TYR A 41 44.97 -1.21 -12.53
N SER A 42 45.67 -1.68 -11.52
CA SER A 42 46.74 -2.67 -11.64
C SER A 42 46.19 -4.03 -12.09
N THR A 43 46.91 -4.63 -13.03
CA THR A 43 46.77 -6.04 -13.41
C THR A 43 46.93 -6.96 -12.20
N LEU A 44 45.97 -7.90 -12.01
CA LEU A 44 46.18 -9.33 -11.68
C LEU A 44 44.90 -9.97 -11.07
N ASN A 45 44.06 -10.62 -11.89
CA ASN A 45 44.08 -12.08 -11.92
C ASN A 45 43.24 -12.64 -13.09
N ARG A 46 43.88 -13.45 -13.94
CA ARG A 46 43.21 -14.28 -14.96
C ARG A 46 43.14 -15.72 -14.44
N SER A 47 41.97 -16.18 -14.03
CA SER A 47 41.63 -17.62 -14.01
C SER A 47 40.11 -17.82 -13.80
N CYS A 48 39.59 -18.95 -14.30
CA CYS A 48 38.24 -19.47 -14.01
C CYS A 48 37.03 -18.69 -14.56
N ILE A 49 36.84 -18.69 -15.90
CA ILE A 49 35.51 -18.62 -16.52
C ILE A 49 35.42 -19.64 -17.67
N GLU A 50 35.00 -20.87 -17.34
CA GLU A 50 34.51 -21.89 -18.28
C GLU A 50 33.36 -22.69 -17.65
N ILE A 51 32.15 -22.11 -17.62
CA ILE A 51 30.91 -22.90 -17.46
C ILE A 51 29.85 -22.35 -18.43
N CYS A 52 29.53 -23.17 -19.43
CA CYS A 52 28.33 -23.23 -20.30
C CYS A 52 27.55 -21.92 -20.59
N LEU A 53 27.79 -21.36 -21.78
CA LEU A 53 26.81 -20.54 -22.52
C LEU A 53 25.93 -21.44 -23.42
N PRO A 54 24.69 -21.04 -23.78
CA PRO A 54 23.94 -21.69 -24.85
C PRO A 54 24.70 -21.58 -26.19
N MET A 55 24.66 -22.62 -27.03
CA MET A 55 25.51 -22.78 -28.23
C MET A 55 25.45 -21.65 -29.28
N ASN A 56 24.50 -20.71 -29.17
CA ASN A 56 24.21 -19.69 -30.17
C ASN A 56 24.63 -18.26 -29.79
N LEU A 57 25.29 -18.04 -28.64
CA LEU A 57 25.87 -16.72 -28.30
C LEU A 57 27.41 -16.78 -28.28
N ARG A 58 28.03 -15.99 -29.16
CA ARG A 58 29.49 -15.76 -29.18
C ARG A 58 29.83 -14.56 -28.32
N LYS A 59 31.09 -14.47 -27.85
CA LYS A 59 31.59 -13.31 -27.09
C LYS A 59 31.51 -11.99 -27.88
N GLU A 60 31.42 -12.09 -29.21
CA GLU A 60 31.30 -10.96 -30.12
C GLU A 60 29.88 -10.35 -30.11
N ASP A 61 28.84 -11.16 -29.85
CA ASP A 61 27.44 -10.71 -29.81
C ASP A 61 27.14 -9.82 -28.58
N LEU A 62 27.82 -10.08 -27.46
CA LEU A 62 27.76 -9.26 -26.25
C LEU A 62 28.20 -7.80 -26.52
N LEU A 63 29.18 -7.59 -27.38
CA LEU A 63 29.65 -6.25 -27.78
C LEU A 63 28.65 -5.53 -28.70
N GLY A 64 27.86 -6.28 -29.49
CA GLY A 64 26.73 -5.75 -30.25
C GLY A 64 25.62 -5.26 -29.31
N ILE A 65 25.20 -6.11 -28.37
CA ILE A 65 24.18 -5.78 -27.36
C ILE A 65 24.60 -4.55 -26.53
N HIS A 66 25.88 -4.41 -26.17
CA HIS A 66 26.39 -3.22 -25.49
C HIS A 66 26.38 -1.95 -26.35
N LYS A 67 26.59 -2.04 -27.67
CA LYS A 67 26.45 -0.87 -28.57
C LYS A 67 24.99 -0.44 -28.73
N ASP A 68 24.06 -1.38 -28.75
CA ASP A 68 22.63 -1.05 -28.80
C ASP A 68 22.16 -0.46 -27.46
N ARG A 69 22.59 -1.01 -26.31
CA ARG A 69 22.33 -0.42 -24.97
C ARG A 69 22.67 1.07 -24.87
N ILE A 70 23.73 1.54 -25.54
CA ILE A 70 24.17 2.95 -25.51
C ILE A 70 23.34 3.86 -26.44
N LYS A 71 22.68 3.31 -27.48
CA LYS A 71 21.81 4.07 -28.38
C LYS A 71 20.39 4.28 -27.84
N ILE A 72 19.96 3.51 -26.84
CA ILE A 72 18.57 3.47 -26.33
C ILE A 72 18.41 4.39 -25.10
N GLY A 73 19.03 5.57 -25.11
CA GLY A 73 19.13 6.48 -23.96
C GLY A 73 17.82 7.15 -23.48
N ALA A 74 16.64 6.68 -23.91
CA ALA A 74 15.34 7.25 -23.58
C ALA A 74 14.30 6.23 -23.05
N SER A 75 14.53 4.91 -23.19
CA SER A 75 13.54 3.87 -22.81
C SER A 75 13.99 3.00 -21.63
N LEU A 76 15.20 3.23 -21.09
CA LEU A 76 15.79 2.40 -20.02
C LEU A 76 15.42 2.84 -18.60
N ALA A 77 14.88 4.04 -18.42
CA ALA A 77 14.46 4.56 -17.10
C ALA A 77 13.41 3.66 -16.42
N ASP A 78 12.66 2.89 -17.20
CA ASP A 78 11.64 1.97 -16.70
C ASP A 78 12.18 0.62 -16.20
N VAL A 79 13.50 0.36 -16.12
CA VAL A 79 14.01 -0.95 -15.62
C VAL A 79 14.85 -0.82 -14.33
N ASP A 80 15.11 0.41 -13.88
CA ASP A 80 15.88 0.65 -12.65
C ASP A 80 15.22 0.02 -11.40
N PRO A 81 16.03 -0.44 -10.42
CA PRO A 81 15.54 -1.07 -9.20
C PRO A 81 14.81 -0.03 -8.34
N MET A 82 13.64 -0.40 -7.80
CA MET A 82 12.86 0.53 -6.99
C MET A 82 13.56 0.86 -5.67
N GLN A 83 13.58 2.14 -5.30
CA GLN A 83 13.92 2.55 -3.93
C GLN A 83 12.85 2.03 -2.98
N ILE A 84 13.18 1.01 -2.19
CA ILE A 84 12.28 0.45 -1.18
C ILE A 84 12.30 1.34 0.07
N ASP A 85 11.13 1.62 0.63
CA ASP A 85 11.00 2.17 1.97
C ASP A 85 11.57 1.16 3.00
N GLN A 86 12.72 1.49 3.58
CA GLN A 86 13.47 0.64 4.51
C GLN A 86 12.80 0.44 5.87
N THR A 87 11.69 1.14 6.15
CA THR A 87 10.94 1.00 7.41
C THR A 87 10.13 -0.30 7.49
N VAL A 88 9.76 -0.89 6.35
CA VAL A 88 8.90 -2.09 6.28
C VAL A 88 9.72 -3.36 6.49
N ARG A 89 9.59 -4.00 7.65
CA ARG A 89 10.28 -5.25 8.04
C ARG A 89 9.30 -6.34 8.43
N PHE A 90 9.76 -7.55 8.73
CA PHE A 90 8.87 -8.64 9.19
C PHE A 90 8.07 -8.30 10.46
N ASP A 91 8.62 -7.47 11.35
CA ASP A 91 7.91 -6.92 12.53
C ASP A 91 6.64 -6.11 12.20
N SER A 92 6.49 -5.67 10.95
CA SER A 92 5.32 -4.92 10.45
C SER A 92 4.23 -5.83 9.86
N ILE A 93 4.39 -7.16 9.92
CA ILE A 93 3.47 -8.14 9.33
C ILE A 93 2.88 -9.04 10.43
N GLY A 94 1.58 -8.90 10.68
CA GLY A 94 0.83 -9.76 11.61
C GLY A 94 0.35 -11.06 10.95
N GLY A 95 0.24 -12.14 11.74
CA GLY A 95 -0.44 -13.39 11.34
C GLY A 95 0.23 -14.31 10.30
N LEU A 96 1.17 -13.82 9.49
CA LEU A 96 1.75 -14.56 8.35
C LEU A 96 3.07 -15.29 8.67
N GLY A 97 3.32 -15.62 9.94
CA GLY A 97 4.59 -16.22 10.40
C GLY A 97 4.98 -17.52 9.68
N LYS A 98 4.01 -18.40 9.36
CA LYS A 98 4.27 -19.63 8.59
C LYS A 98 4.84 -19.33 7.19
N HIS A 99 4.23 -18.38 6.49
CA HIS A 99 4.63 -17.96 5.15
C HIS A 99 6.00 -17.28 5.18
N ILE A 100 6.26 -16.45 6.19
CA ILE A 100 7.57 -15.80 6.39
C ILE A 100 8.67 -16.85 6.60
N SER A 101 8.46 -17.86 7.45
CA SER A 101 9.46 -18.92 7.68
C SER A 101 9.77 -19.70 6.39
N ALA A 102 8.75 -20.12 5.66
CA ALA A 102 8.92 -20.82 4.38
C ALA A 102 9.58 -19.93 3.29
N LEU A 103 9.39 -18.61 3.33
CA LEU A 103 10.10 -17.67 2.45
C LEU A 103 11.56 -17.46 2.87
N LYS A 104 11.87 -17.47 4.17
CA LYS A 104 13.25 -17.45 4.68
C LYS A 104 14.01 -18.71 4.24
N GLU A 105 13.39 -19.88 4.35
CA GLU A 105 13.94 -21.14 3.83
C GLU A 105 14.21 -21.10 2.31
N MET A 106 13.34 -20.42 1.55
CA MET A 106 13.42 -20.38 0.10
C MET A 106 14.44 -19.35 -0.44
N VAL A 107 14.54 -18.17 0.18
CA VAL A 107 15.31 -17.03 -0.37
C VAL A 107 16.52 -16.69 0.50
N VAL A 108 16.39 -16.75 1.82
CA VAL A 108 17.46 -16.33 2.74
C VAL A 108 18.46 -17.46 2.94
N PHE A 109 17.99 -18.70 3.15
CA PHE A 109 18.88 -19.83 3.47
C PHE A 109 19.83 -20.24 2.33
N PRO A 110 19.45 -20.23 1.03
CA PRO A 110 20.40 -20.49 -0.05
C PRO A 110 21.52 -19.44 -0.15
N LEU A 111 21.23 -18.19 0.24
CA LEU A 111 22.20 -17.10 0.23
C LEU A 111 23.13 -17.11 1.47
N LEU A 112 22.64 -17.61 2.61
CA LEU A 112 23.41 -17.68 3.87
C LEU A 112 24.19 -18.99 4.05
N TYR A 113 23.65 -20.13 3.60
CA TYR A 113 24.18 -21.48 3.86
C TYR A 113 24.32 -22.34 2.58
N PRO A 114 25.02 -21.85 1.53
CA PRO A 114 25.15 -22.56 0.26
C PRO A 114 25.78 -23.96 0.40
N GLU A 115 26.68 -24.15 1.37
CA GLU A 115 27.35 -25.43 1.64
C GLU A 115 26.38 -26.58 1.98
N VAL A 116 25.20 -26.27 2.54
CA VAL A 116 24.16 -27.27 2.80
C VAL A 116 23.56 -27.78 1.48
N PHE A 117 23.24 -26.87 0.57
CA PHE A 117 22.68 -27.20 -0.75
C PHE A 117 23.68 -27.94 -1.63
N GLU A 118 24.96 -27.55 -1.62
CA GLU A 118 26.04 -28.24 -2.33
C GLU A 118 26.26 -29.66 -1.78
N LYS A 119 26.29 -29.84 -0.45
CA LYS A 119 26.50 -31.14 0.20
C LYS A 119 25.42 -32.16 -0.16
N PHE A 120 24.15 -31.75 -0.17
CA PHE A 120 23.03 -32.62 -0.53
C PHE A 120 22.70 -32.62 -2.03
N LYS A 121 23.36 -31.78 -2.84
CA LYS A 121 23.08 -31.56 -4.27
C LYS A 121 21.62 -31.19 -4.56
N ILE A 122 21.01 -30.44 -3.64
CA ILE A 122 19.64 -29.95 -3.76
C ILE A 122 19.67 -28.60 -4.47
N GLN A 123 18.87 -28.44 -5.52
CA GLN A 123 18.70 -27.12 -6.15
C GLN A 123 17.77 -26.26 -5.29
N PRO A 124 18.13 -25.00 -4.97
CA PRO A 124 17.22 -24.07 -4.32
C PRO A 124 16.02 -23.74 -5.22
N PRO A 125 14.85 -23.40 -4.65
CA PRO A 125 13.67 -23.08 -5.45
C PRO A 125 13.87 -21.77 -6.23
N ARG A 126 13.42 -21.74 -7.50
CA ARG A 126 13.63 -20.61 -8.42
C ARG A 126 12.58 -19.51 -8.28
N GLY A 127 11.39 -19.87 -7.82
CA GLY A 127 10.32 -18.90 -7.67
C GLY A 127 9.11 -19.39 -6.88
N CYS A 128 8.27 -18.43 -6.47
CA CYS A 128 7.02 -18.70 -5.78
C CYS A 128 5.86 -17.86 -6.32
N LEU A 129 4.66 -18.37 -6.11
CA LEU A 129 3.41 -17.74 -6.54
C LEU A 129 2.52 -17.45 -5.32
N PHE A 130 2.26 -16.17 -5.07
CA PHE A 130 1.35 -15.69 -4.03
C PHE A 130 -0.07 -15.56 -4.59
N TYR A 131 -1.04 -16.25 -4.00
CA TYR A 131 -2.43 -16.18 -4.43
C TYR A 131 -3.39 -16.08 -3.24
N GLY A 132 -4.61 -15.61 -3.51
CA GLY A 132 -5.65 -15.37 -2.49
C GLY A 132 -6.28 -13.99 -2.64
N PRO A 133 -7.30 -13.64 -1.84
CA PRO A 133 -8.03 -12.37 -1.96
C PRO A 133 -7.13 -11.12 -1.91
N PRO A 134 -7.59 -9.98 -2.47
CA PRO A 134 -6.88 -8.70 -2.41
C PRO A 134 -6.82 -8.15 -0.97
N GLY A 135 -5.78 -7.37 -0.67
CA GLY A 135 -5.61 -6.71 0.63
C GLY A 135 -5.11 -7.59 1.79
N THR A 136 -4.73 -8.85 1.52
CA THR A 136 -4.13 -9.79 2.49
C THR A 136 -2.62 -9.62 2.71
N GLY A 137 -1.99 -8.62 2.08
CA GLY A 137 -0.59 -8.26 2.33
C GLY A 137 0.46 -8.91 1.42
N LYS A 138 0.07 -9.59 0.32
CA LYS A 138 0.98 -10.21 -0.67
C LYS A 138 2.18 -9.31 -1.04
N THR A 139 1.91 -8.08 -1.49
CA THR A 139 2.91 -7.07 -1.87
C THR A 139 3.74 -6.55 -0.68
N LEU A 140 3.17 -6.53 0.54
CA LEU A 140 3.88 -6.11 1.76
C LEU A 140 4.91 -7.15 2.19
N VAL A 141 4.57 -8.44 2.13
CA VAL A 141 5.49 -9.55 2.44
C VAL A 141 6.70 -9.55 1.50
N ALA A 142 6.49 -9.33 0.20
CA ALA A 142 7.59 -9.24 -0.77
C ALA A 142 8.54 -8.06 -0.47
N ARG A 143 8.01 -6.88 -0.13
CA ARG A 143 8.81 -5.71 0.26
C ARG A 143 9.59 -5.95 1.56
N ALA A 144 8.95 -6.53 2.57
CA ALA A 144 9.61 -6.85 3.84
C ALA A 144 10.74 -7.89 3.65
N LEU A 145 10.55 -8.89 2.79
CA LEU A 145 11.57 -9.88 2.45
C LEU A 145 12.80 -9.22 1.80
N ALA A 146 12.59 -8.33 0.82
CA ALA A 146 13.69 -7.61 0.16
C ALA A 146 14.46 -6.70 1.15
N ASN A 147 13.76 -6.03 2.07
CA ASN A 147 14.36 -5.22 3.12
C ASN A 147 15.11 -6.05 4.19
N GLU A 148 14.67 -7.27 4.49
CA GLU A 148 15.42 -8.17 5.38
C GLU A 148 16.72 -8.63 4.71
N CYS A 149 16.64 -9.13 3.47
CA CYS A 149 17.83 -9.60 2.74
C CYS A 149 18.87 -8.49 2.55
N SER A 150 18.43 -7.23 2.45
CA SER A 150 19.30 -6.07 2.27
C SER A 150 19.99 -5.56 3.54
N GLN A 151 19.69 -6.11 4.72
CA GLN A 151 20.36 -5.76 5.99
C GLN A 151 21.70 -6.50 6.19
N GLY A 152 21.98 -7.55 5.40
CA GLY A 152 23.25 -8.30 5.47
C GLY A 152 24.40 -7.66 4.69
N GLU A 153 25.55 -8.34 4.66
CA GLU A 153 26.75 -7.89 3.93
C GLU A 153 26.55 -7.75 2.42
N ARG A 154 25.56 -8.44 1.85
CA ARG A 154 25.20 -8.39 0.42
C ARG A 154 23.87 -7.67 0.25
N LYS A 155 23.89 -6.50 -0.38
CA LYS A 155 22.68 -5.81 -0.83
C LYS A 155 21.99 -6.65 -1.92
N VAL A 156 20.69 -6.85 -1.80
CA VAL A 156 19.89 -7.57 -2.80
C VAL A 156 19.16 -6.56 -3.68
N ALA A 157 19.28 -6.69 -5.01
CA ALA A 157 18.55 -5.84 -5.94
C ALA A 157 17.07 -6.27 -6.01
N PHE A 158 16.14 -5.32 -5.94
CA PHE A 158 14.70 -5.60 -5.95
C PHE A 158 14.03 -4.90 -7.14
N PHE A 159 13.49 -5.71 -8.04
CA PHE A 159 12.71 -5.25 -9.20
C PHE A 159 11.25 -5.53 -8.93
N MET A 160 10.41 -4.49 -8.91
CA MET A 160 8.96 -4.62 -8.83
C MET A 160 8.35 -4.13 -10.14
N ARG A 161 7.43 -4.91 -10.70
CA ARG A 161 6.63 -4.60 -11.89
C ARG A 161 5.18 -5.03 -11.66
N LYS A 162 4.20 -4.30 -12.20
CA LYS A 162 2.85 -4.83 -12.35
C LYS A 162 2.71 -5.52 -13.70
N GLY A 163 1.79 -6.47 -13.82
CA GLY A 163 1.55 -7.16 -15.08
C GLY A 163 1.20 -6.21 -16.23
N ALA A 164 0.38 -5.19 -15.97
CA ALA A 164 0.02 -4.18 -16.96
C ALA A 164 1.23 -3.37 -17.47
N ASP A 165 2.25 -3.11 -16.62
CA ASP A 165 3.40 -2.28 -16.97
C ASP A 165 4.30 -2.93 -18.04
N CYS A 166 4.21 -4.26 -18.20
CA CYS A 166 4.96 -5.02 -19.21
C CYS A 166 4.23 -5.12 -20.56
N LEU A 167 3.02 -4.58 -20.70
CA LEU A 167 2.20 -4.67 -21.90
C LEU A 167 2.32 -3.39 -22.74
N SER A 168 2.73 -3.54 -24.00
CA SER A 168 2.93 -2.43 -24.94
C SER A 168 2.11 -2.59 -26.21
N LYS A 169 1.65 -1.49 -26.82
CA LYS A 169 0.95 -1.49 -28.12
C LYS A 169 1.83 -1.97 -29.29
N TRP A 170 3.16 -1.91 -29.14
CA TRP A 170 4.11 -2.29 -30.18
C TRP A 170 4.46 -3.78 -30.09
N VAL A 171 4.25 -4.51 -31.18
CA VAL A 171 4.48 -5.97 -31.23
C VAL A 171 5.95 -6.27 -30.94
N GLY A 172 6.20 -7.17 -29.98
CA GLY A 172 7.54 -7.61 -29.58
C GLY A 172 8.26 -6.74 -28.54
N GLU A 173 7.80 -5.52 -28.27
CA GLU A 173 8.45 -4.64 -27.27
C GLU A 173 8.23 -5.17 -25.84
N SER A 174 7.03 -5.69 -25.51
CA SER A 174 6.77 -6.42 -24.27
C SER A 174 7.74 -7.60 -24.02
N GLU A 175 8.05 -8.39 -25.06
CA GLU A 175 9.02 -9.48 -24.94
C GLU A 175 10.44 -8.97 -24.71
N ARG A 176 10.80 -7.86 -25.37
CA ARG A 176 12.08 -7.19 -25.20
C ARG A 176 12.26 -6.64 -23.79
N GLN A 177 11.23 -5.97 -23.25
CA GLN A 177 11.23 -5.45 -21.88
C GLN A 177 11.41 -6.56 -20.85
N LEU A 178 10.72 -7.70 -21.00
CA LEU A 178 10.94 -8.87 -20.14
C LEU A 178 12.38 -9.41 -20.23
N ARG A 179 12.94 -9.54 -21.45
CA ARG A 179 14.36 -9.97 -21.63
C ARG A 179 15.33 -9.00 -20.96
N LEU A 180 15.13 -7.68 -21.14
CA LEU A 180 15.96 -6.64 -20.52
C LEU A 180 15.89 -6.66 -18.98
N LEU A 181 14.70 -6.89 -18.41
CA LEU A 181 14.52 -7.00 -16.96
C LEU A 181 15.28 -8.21 -16.40
N PHE A 182 15.17 -9.37 -17.02
CA PHE A 182 15.90 -10.57 -16.59
C PHE A 182 17.42 -10.42 -16.77
N ASP A 183 17.87 -9.80 -17.86
CA ASP A 183 19.29 -9.47 -18.09
C ASP A 183 19.86 -8.55 -17.00
N GLN A 184 19.12 -7.50 -16.60
CA GLN A 184 19.54 -6.58 -15.55
C GLN A 184 19.52 -7.25 -14.17
N ALA A 185 18.49 -8.03 -13.86
CA ALA A 185 18.42 -8.81 -12.63
C ALA A 185 19.57 -9.82 -12.52
N TYR A 186 19.96 -10.45 -13.63
CA TYR A 186 21.12 -11.34 -13.70
C TYR A 186 22.47 -10.59 -13.57
N GLN A 187 22.54 -9.32 -13.97
CA GLN A 187 23.72 -8.48 -13.77
C GLN A 187 23.84 -7.95 -12.33
N MET A 188 22.72 -7.74 -11.64
CA MET A 188 22.66 -7.23 -10.25
C MET A 188 22.39 -8.33 -9.21
N ARG A 189 22.91 -9.55 -9.42
CA ARG A 189 22.80 -10.67 -8.46
C ARG A 189 23.55 -10.39 -7.15
N PRO A 190 23.03 -10.78 -5.98
CA PRO A 190 21.75 -11.45 -5.75
C PRO A 190 20.54 -10.52 -5.97
N SER A 191 19.47 -11.01 -6.59
CA SER A 191 18.31 -10.20 -6.96
C SER A 191 16.96 -10.92 -6.83
N ILE A 192 15.90 -10.13 -6.64
CA ILE A 192 14.51 -10.59 -6.54
C ILE A 192 13.68 -9.82 -7.56
N ILE A 193 12.93 -10.56 -8.38
CA ILE A 193 11.94 -10.01 -9.32
C ILE A 193 10.55 -10.26 -8.73
N PHE A 194 9.77 -9.21 -8.50
CA PHE A 194 8.39 -9.28 -8.03
C PHE A 194 7.42 -8.78 -9.11
N PHE A 195 6.57 -9.68 -9.61
CA PHE A 195 5.46 -9.37 -10.52
C PHE A 195 4.16 -9.30 -9.71
N ASP A 196 3.58 -8.10 -9.56
CA ASP A 196 2.21 -7.94 -9.06
C ASP A 196 1.19 -8.11 -10.20
N GLU A 197 0.04 -8.71 -9.92
CA GLU A 197 -1.02 -9.00 -10.91
C GLU A 197 -0.50 -9.76 -12.15
N ILE A 198 0.26 -10.83 -11.91
CA ILE A 198 0.94 -11.64 -12.95
C ILE A 198 -0.04 -12.28 -13.96
N ASP A 199 -1.30 -12.47 -13.58
CA ASP A 199 -2.35 -12.95 -14.48
C ASP A 199 -2.67 -11.96 -15.63
N GLY A 200 -2.25 -10.69 -15.53
CA GLY A 200 -2.30 -9.74 -16.64
C GLY A 200 -1.29 -10.04 -17.77
N ILE A 201 -0.11 -10.59 -17.45
CA ILE A 201 0.89 -10.97 -18.47
C ILE A 201 0.76 -12.42 -18.92
N ALA A 202 0.29 -13.32 -18.04
CA ALA A 202 0.31 -14.75 -18.28
C ALA A 202 -1.05 -15.45 -18.07
N PRO A 203 -2.10 -15.04 -18.80
CA PRO A 203 -3.42 -15.69 -18.74
C PRO A 203 -3.37 -17.13 -19.28
N VAL A 204 -4.34 -17.97 -18.90
CA VAL A 204 -4.53 -19.32 -19.46
C VAL A 204 -4.71 -19.22 -20.98
N ARG A 205 -3.76 -19.80 -21.73
CA ARG A 205 -3.81 -19.91 -23.20
C ARG A 205 -5.13 -20.56 -23.65
N SER A 206 -5.89 -19.83 -24.46
CA SER A 206 -7.06 -20.36 -25.15
C SER A 206 -7.08 -19.91 -26.60
N SER A 207 -7.75 -20.67 -27.47
CA SER A 207 -7.87 -20.36 -28.91
C SER A 207 -8.67 -19.09 -29.23
N ARG A 208 -9.28 -18.46 -28.21
CA ARG A 208 -10.07 -17.23 -28.32
C ARG A 208 -9.32 -15.96 -27.87
N GLN A 209 -8.12 -16.09 -27.31
CA GLN A 209 -7.31 -14.94 -26.85
C GLN A 209 -6.31 -14.47 -27.92
N ASP A 210 -5.86 -13.22 -27.79
CA ASP A 210 -4.84 -12.64 -28.67
C ASP A 210 -3.52 -13.43 -28.61
N GLN A 211 -2.92 -13.65 -29.78
CA GLN A 211 -1.64 -14.35 -29.92
C GLN A 211 -0.50 -13.65 -29.15
N ILE A 212 -0.62 -12.35 -28.90
CA ILE A 212 0.33 -11.52 -28.14
C ILE A 212 0.54 -12.08 -26.72
N HIS A 213 -0.53 -12.40 -26.00
CA HIS A 213 -0.39 -12.99 -24.65
C HIS A 213 0.30 -14.36 -24.72
N SER A 214 -0.01 -15.18 -25.73
CA SER A 214 0.63 -16.50 -25.91
C SER A 214 2.14 -16.41 -26.20
N SER A 215 2.61 -15.37 -26.92
CA SER A 215 4.04 -15.17 -27.18
C SER A 215 4.78 -14.64 -25.94
N ILE A 216 4.15 -13.72 -25.19
CA ILE A 216 4.66 -13.19 -23.91
C ILE A 216 4.81 -14.32 -22.88
N VAL A 217 3.77 -15.15 -22.66
CA VAL A 217 3.85 -16.29 -21.74
C VAL A 217 5.00 -17.22 -22.16
N SER A 218 5.13 -17.51 -23.45
CA SER A 218 6.18 -18.41 -23.95
C SER A 218 7.59 -17.83 -23.78
N THR A 219 7.76 -16.51 -23.92
CA THR A 219 9.02 -15.83 -23.59
C THR A 219 9.32 -15.89 -22.10
N LEU A 220 8.33 -15.66 -21.22
CA LEU A 220 8.50 -15.76 -19.77
C LEU A 220 8.90 -17.19 -19.33
N LEU A 221 8.27 -18.22 -19.89
CA LEU A 221 8.65 -19.62 -19.64
C LEU A 221 10.11 -19.88 -19.99
N ALA A 222 10.57 -19.44 -21.17
CA ALA A 222 11.94 -19.62 -21.62
C ALA A 222 12.96 -18.87 -20.73
N LEU A 223 12.60 -17.67 -20.25
CA LEU A 223 13.43 -16.89 -19.32
C LEU A 223 13.54 -17.57 -17.94
N MET A 224 12.45 -18.10 -17.39
CA MET A 224 12.47 -18.81 -16.10
C MET A 224 13.23 -20.15 -16.16
N ASP A 225 13.09 -20.90 -17.25
CA ASP A 225 13.85 -22.13 -17.48
C ASP A 225 15.36 -21.82 -17.62
N GLY A 226 15.70 -20.70 -18.27
CA GLY A 226 17.06 -20.22 -18.49
C GLY A 226 17.77 -19.62 -17.27
N LEU A 227 17.11 -19.48 -16.11
CA LEU A 227 17.76 -19.02 -14.87
C LEU A 227 18.81 -20.02 -14.37
N ASP A 228 19.86 -19.52 -13.73
CA ASP A 228 20.88 -20.36 -13.10
C ASP A 228 20.31 -21.14 -11.90
N SER A 229 20.68 -22.41 -11.82
CA SER A 229 20.39 -23.33 -10.72
C SER A 229 20.92 -22.91 -9.34
N ARG A 230 21.76 -21.88 -9.24
CA ARG A 230 22.32 -21.37 -7.97
C ARG A 230 21.30 -20.61 -7.09
N GLY A 231 20.14 -20.22 -7.62
CA GLY A 231 19.11 -19.51 -6.84
C GLY A 231 19.44 -18.04 -6.51
N GLU A 232 20.42 -17.44 -7.19
CA GLU A 232 20.82 -16.03 -6.98
C GLU A 232 19.82 -15.01 -7.57
N VAL A 233 18.90 -15.46 -8.43
CA VAL A 233 17.75 -14.69 -8.95
C VAL A 233 16.49 -15.43 -8.57
N VAL A 234 15.61 -14.81 -7.79
CA VAL A 234 14.32 -15.40 -7.38
C VAL A 234 13.16 -14.63 -8.00
N VAL A 235 12.22 -15.35 -8.61
CA VAL A 235 11.00 -14.77 -9.20
C VAL A 235 9.80 -15.00 -8.28
N ILE A 236 9.14 -13.92 -7.88
CA ILE A 236 7.94 -13.93 -7.05
C ILE A 236 6.79 -13.36 -7.88
N GLY A 237 5.78 -14.18 -8.18
CA GLY A 237 4.53 -13.73 -8.79
C GLY A 237 3.45 -13.51 -7.73
N ALA A 238 2.60 -12.51 -7.89
CA ALA A 238 1.39 -12.32 -7.08
C ALA A 238 0.15 -12.23 -7.97
N THR A 239 -0.94 -12.86 -7.54
CA THR A 239 -2.24 -12.83 -8.20
C THR A 239 -3.39 -12.84 -7.18
N ASN A 240 -4.59 -12.53 -7.65
CA ASN A 240 -5.83 -12.75 -6.90
C ASN A 240 -6.54 -14.05 -7.30
N ARG A 241 -6.28 -14.61 -8.49
CA ARG A 241 -6.97 -15.80 -9.03
C ARG A 241 -5.93 -16.79 -9.54
N LEU A 242 -5.90 -17.99 -8.96
CA LEU A 242 -4.88 -19.00 -9.32
C LEU A 242 -5.18 -19.65 -10.68
N ASP A 243 -6.46 -19.73 -11.03
CA ASP A 243 -6.96 -20.45 -12.22
C ASP A 243 -6.98 -19.59 -13.49
N SER A 244 -6.69 -18.29 -13.38
CA SER A 244 -6.45 -17.42 -14.54
C SER A 244 -5.02 -17.52 -15.07
N ILE A 245 -4.07 -18.13 -14.35
CA ILE A 245 -2.67 -18.25 -14.74
C ILE A 245 -2.42 -19.52 -15.57
N ASP A 246 -1.58 -19.41 -16.59
CA ASP A 246 -1.11 -20.55 -17.40
C ASP A 246 -0.54 -21.71 -16.53
N PRO A 247 -1.12 -22.94 -16.61
CA PRO A 247 -0.67 -24.07 -15.80
C PRO A 247 0.78 -24.54 -16.03
N ALA A 248 1.44 -24.12 -17.11
CA ALA A 248 2.84 -24.44 -17.35
C ALA A 248 3.80 -23.58 -16.49
N LEU A 249 3.37 -22.39 -16.03
CA LEU A 249 4.14 -21.58 -15.06
C LEU A 249 4.18 -22.24 -13.67
N ARG A 250 3.10 -22.94 -13.31
CA ARG A 250 2.91 -23.62 -12.01
C ARG A 250 3.65 -24.96 -11.87
N ARG A 251 4.54 -25.29 -12.82
CA ARG A 251 5.32 -26.54 -12.79
C ARG A 251 6.59 -26.37 -11.95
N PRO A 252 7.02 -27.41 -11.20
CA PRO A 252 8.34 -27.44 -10.58
C PRO A 252 9.45 -27.16 -11.61
N GLY A 253 10.45 -26.38 -11.20
CA GLY A 253 11.45 -25.73 -12.05
C GLY A 253 11.14 -24.26 -12.39
N ARG A 254 9.94 -23.75 -12.05
CA ARG A 254 9.49 -22.39 -12.36
C ARG A 254 8.92 -21.71 -11.10
N PHE A 255 7.60 -21.76 -10.89
CA PHE A 255 7.00 -21.45 -9.59
C PHE A 255 6.88 -22.75 -8.79
N ASP A 256 7.93 -23.05 -8.01
CA ASP A 256 8.06 -24.29 -7.23
C ASP A 256 7.12 -24.34 -6.02
N ARG A 257 6.75 -23.18 -5.48
CA ARG A 257 5.97 -23.03 -4.24
C ARG A 257 4.76 -22.13 -4.49
N GLU A 258 3.56 -22.64 -4.23
CA GLU A 258 2.33 -21.84 -4.20
C GLU A 258 1.99 -21.46 -2.76
N PHE A 259 1.78 -20.18 -2.48
CA PHE A 259 1.43 -19.67 -1.15
C PHE A 259 0.02 -19.07 -1.14
N LEU A 260 -0.87 -19.69 -0.37
CA LEU A 260 -2.24 -19.23 -0.14
C LEU A 260 -2.30 -18.18 0.96
N PHE A 261 -2.71 -16.96 0.62
CA PHE A 261 -2.97 -15.86 1.55
C PHE A 261 -4.47 -15.78 1.86
N ASN A 262 -4.89 -16.55 2.86
CA ASN A 262 -6.26 -16.51 3.39
C ASN A 262 -6.56 -15.17 4.09
N LEU A 263 -7.84 -14.94 4.40
CA LEU A 263 -8.25 -13.88 5.32
C LEU A 263 -7.63 -14.15 6.72
N PRO A 264 -7.27 -13.09 7.48
CA PRO A 264 -6.62 -13.25 8.78
C PRO A 264 -7.57 -13.83 9.82
N ASP A 265 -7.10 -14.81 10.61
CA ASP A 265 -7.83 -15.37 11.75
C ASP A 265 -7.87 -14.39 12.94
N ARG A 266 -8.65 -14.70 13.99
CA ARG A 266 -8.76 -13.86 15.21
C ARG A 266 -7.41 -13.41 15.78
N GLY A 267 -6.40 -14.30 15.77
CA GLY A 267 -5.05 -13.99 16.25
C GLY A 267 -4.35 -12.98 15.34
N ALA A 268 -4.28 -13.28 14.04
CA ALA A 268 -3.73 -12.41 13.01
C ALA A 268 -4.40 -11.02 13.00
N ARG A 269 -5.72 -10.95 13.20
CA ARG A 269 -6.44 -9.67 13.30
C ARG A 269 -5.98 -8.84 14.51
N LYS A 270 -5.80 -9.46 15.68
CA LYS A 270 -5.23 -8.78 16.86
C LYS A 270 -3.83 -8.25 16.57
N ASP A 271 -2.97 -9.05 15.93
CA ASP A 271 -1.61 -8.65 15.59
C ASP A 271 -1.59 -7.46 14.61
N ILE A 272 -2.41 -7.51 13.55
CA ILE A 272 -2.53 -6.43 12.54
C ILE A 272 -3.06 -5.15 13.19
N LEU A 273 -4.09 -5.24 14.05
CA LEU A 273 -4.58 -4.10 14.83
C LEU A 273 -3.48 -3.51 15.72
N LYS A 274 -2.71 -4.37 16.41
CA LYS A 274 -1.61 -3.96 17.31
C LYS A 274 -0.48 -3.28 16.54
N ILE A 275 -0.13 -3.76 15.33
CA ILE A 275 0.87 -3.12 14.47
C ILE A 275 0.41 -1.72 14.03
N HIS A 276 -0.83 -1.58 13.56
CA HIS A 276 -1.35 -0.28 13.08
C HIS A 276 -1.61 0.74 14.20
N THR A 277 -1.75 0.30 15.46
CA THR A 277 -1.98 1.17 16.62
C THR A 277 -0.75 1.33 17.52
N ARG A 278 0.37 0.67 17.21
CA ARG A 278 1.64 0.73 17.96
C ARG A 278 2.18 2.14 18.19
N GLN A 279 1.97 3.03 17.21
CA GLN A 279 2.44 4.41 17.20
C GLN A 279 1.42 5.41 17.80
N TRP A 280 0.28 4.95 18.30
CA TRP A 280 -0.75 5.83 18.86
C TRP A 280 -0.47 6.11 20.34
N ASP A 281 -0.72 7.34 20.75
CA ASP A 281 -0.72 7.78 22.15
C ASP A 281 -2.09 8.40 22.47
N PRO A 282 -2.86 7.88 23.45
CA PRO A 282 -2.61 6.67 24.22
C PRO A 282 -2.77 5.37 23.41
N GLN A 283 -2.01 4.34 23.79
CA GLN A 283 -2.16 2.99 23.22
C GLN A 283 -3.49 2.34 23.65
N LEU A 284 -4.05 1.50 22.77
CA LEU A 284 -5.25 0.72 23.05
C LEU A 284 -4.95 -0.47 23.98
N SER A 285 -5.90 -0.81 24.86
CA SER A 285 -5.76 -1.97 25.75
C SER A 285 -5.85 -3.29 24.97
N ASP A 286 -5.03 -4.28 25.36
CA ASP A 286 -5.02 -5.61 24.71
C ASP A 286 -6.39 -6.32 24.76
N VAL A 287 -7.22 -6.04 25.77
CA VAL A 287 -8.61 -6.55 25.88
C VAL A 287 -9.50 -5.94 24.79
N PHE A 288 -9.43 -4.63 24.59
CA PHE A 288 -10.19 -3.95 23.54
C PHE A 288 -9.74 -4.37 22.13
N LEU A 289 -8.45 -4.64 21.95
CA LEU A 289 -7.95 -5.23 20.69
C LEU A 289 -8.52 -6.63 20.42
N GLU A 290 -8.75 -7.45 21.45
CA GLU A 290 -9.43 -8.74 21.29
C GLU A 290 -10.92 -8.57 20.94
N GLU A 291 -11.64 -7.68 21.62
CA GLU A 291 -13.03 -7.36 21.26
C GLU A 291 -13.18 -6.82 19.83
N LEU A 292 -12.21 -6.04 19.34
CA LEU A 292 -12.19 -5.59 17.95
C LEU A 292 -11.88 -6.74 16.98
N ALA A 293 -10.95 -7.63 17.32
CA ALA A 293 -10.65 -8.81 16.50
C ALA A 293 -11.88 -9.74 16.36
N ASP A 294 -12.71 -9.86 17.38
CA ASP A 294 -13.99 -10.60 17.33
C ASP A 294 -15.07 -9.90 16.49
N LYS A 295 -15.02 -8.57 16.35
CA LYS A 295 -15.98 -7.80 15.53
C LYS A 295 -15.54 -7.65 14.08
N CYS A 296 -14.25 -7.76 13.78
CA CYS A 296 -13.66 -7.63 12.44
C CYS A 296 -13.63 -8.95 11.63
N VAL A 297 -14.64 -9.80 11.76
CA VAL A 297 -14.76 -11.08 11.01
C VAL A 297 -14.77 -10.82 9.50
N GLY A 298 -13.93 -11.54 8.76
CA GLY A 298 -13.84 -11.43 7.29
C GLY A 298 -13.26 -10.12 6.75
N TYR A 299 -12.71 -9.24 7.60
CA TYR A 299 -11.91 -8.09 7.18
C TYR A 299 -10.51 -8.56 6.74
N CYS A 300 -9.98 -8.03 5.63
CA CYS A 300 -8.58 -8.26 5.27
C CYS A 300 -7.66 -7.22 5.96
N GLY A 301 -6.33 -7.40 5.86
CA GLY A 301 -5.36 -6.50 6.49
C GLY A 301 -5.49 -5.04 6.05
N ALA A 302 -5.80 -4.81 4.76
CA ALA A 302 -6.08 -3.48 4.23
C ALA A 302 -7.36 -2.86 4.84
N ASP A 303 -8.40 -3.66 5.09
CA ASP A 303 -9.65 -3.18 5.69
C ASP A 303 -9.45 -2.82 7.16
N ILE A 304 -8.67 -3.61 7.90
CA ILE A 304 -8.34 -3.34 9.31
C ILE A 304 -7.56 -2.02 9.41
N LYS A 305 -6.58 -1.81 8.51
CA LYS A 305 -5.90 -0.51 8.38
C LYS A 305 -6.89 0.63 8.11
N ALA A 306 -7.86 0.43 7.22
CA ALA A 306 -8.87 1.43 6.91
C ALA A 306 -9.81 1.72 8.10
N VAL A 307 -10.19 0.72 8.89
CA VAL A 307 -10.96 0.90 10.14
C VAL A 307 -10.17 1.72 11.15
N CYS A 308 -8.87 1.47 11.34
CA CYS A 308 -8.03 2.28 12.23
C CYS A 308 -7.95 3.75 11.76
N SER A 309 -7.70 3.98 10.46
CA SER A 309 -7.67 5.34 9.90
C SER A 309 -9.01 6.07 10.03
N GLU A 310 -10.13 5.40 9.74
CA GLU A 310 -11.46 6.01 9.83
C GLU A 310 -11.92 6.17 11.29
N ALA A 311 -11.43 5.38 12.23
CA ALA A 311 -11.64 5.61 13.67
C ALA A 311 -10.92 6.88 14.14
N ALA A 312 -9.69 7.12 13.69
CA ALA A 312 -8.97 8.38 13.94
C ALA A 312 -9.68 9.59 13.31
N LEU A 313 -10.17 9.47 12.06
CA LEU A 313 -10.98 10.52 11.42
C LEU A 313 -12.33 10.72 12.11
N CYS A 314 -12.96 9.69 12.67
CA CYS A 314 -14.16 9.83 13.49
C CYS A 314 -13.87 10.56 14.82
N ALA A 315 -12.74 10.27 15.46
CA ALA A 315 -12.30 11.01 16.66
C ALA A 315 -12.02 12.49 16.35
N LEU A 316 -11.38 12.80 15.21
CA LEU A 316 -11.19 14.17 14.73
C LEU A 316 -12.52 14.88 14.48
N ARG A 317 -13.46 14.26 13.76
CA ARG A 317 -14.83 14.79 13.52
C ARG A 317 -15.59 15.04 14.82
N ARG A 318 -15.40 14.19 15.83
CA ARG A 318 -16.02 14.32 17.15
C ARG A 318 -15.42 15.45 17.98
N ARG A 319 -14.10 15.62 17.95
CA ARG A 319 -13.39 16.65 18.75
C ARG A 319 -13.49 18.04 18.12
N TYR A 320 -13.36 18.13 16.80
CA TYR A 320 -13.29 19.38 16.05
C TYR A 320 -14.23 19.39 14.81
N PRO A 321 -15.56 19.38 15.02
CA PRO A 321 -16.52 19.40 13.92
C PRO A 321 -16.45 20.68 13.05
N GLN A 322 -15.97 21.80 13.59
CA GLN A 322 -15.82 23.09 12.91
C GLN A 322 -14.87 23.06 11.69
N ILE A 323 -13.91 22.12 11.64
CA ILE A 323 -12.99 21.94 10.49
C ILE A 323 -13.78 21.70 9.18
N TYR A 324 -14.94 21.05 9.27
CA TYR A 324 -15.76 20.69 8.10
C TYR A 324 -16.67 21.83 7.63
N ALA A 325 -16.76 22.93 8.37
CA ALA A 325 -17.48 24.14 7.98
C ALA A 325 -16.55 25.22 7.39
N SER A 326 -15.29 25.26 7.83
CA SER A 326 -14.29 26.25 7.40
C SER A 326 -13.51 25.83 6.14
N SER A 327 -13.33 26.74 5.20
CA SER A 327 -12.42 26.56 4.05
C SER A 327 -10.94 26.84 4.37
N GLN A 328 -10.65 27.49 5.50
CA GLN A 328 -9.30 27.83 5.93
C GLN A 328 -8.77 26.79 6.95
N LYS A 329 -7.46 26.52 6.92
CA LYS A 329 -6.83 25.62 7.90
C LYS A 329 -6.86 26.26 9.29
N LEU A 330 -7.55 25.62 10.23
CA LEU A 330 -7.57 26.02 11.65
C LEU A 330 -6.36 25.46 12.40
N LEU A 331 -5.96 26.13 13.48
CA LEU A 331 -4.94 25.63 14.41
C LEU A 331 -5.60 24.70 15.43
N LEU A 332 -5.12 23.46 15.50
CA LEU A 332 -5.70 22.37 16.29
C LEU A 332 -4.74 21.99 17.42
N ASP A 333 -5.28 21.66 18.59
CA ASP A 333 -4.56 20.96 19.64
C ASP A 333 -4.70 19.43 19.42
N VAL A 334 -3.64 18.84 18.88
CA VAL A 334 -3.57 17.43 18.49
C VAL A 334 -3.61 16.50 19.71
N GLU A 335 -3.05 16.92 20.84
CA GLU A 335 -3.01 16.10 22.08
C GLU A 335 -4.42 15.83 22.63
N SER A 336 -5.38 16.71 22.35
CA SER A 336 -6.77 16.53 22.78
C SER A 336 -7.58 15.49 21.97
N ILE A 337 -7.02 14.90 20.91
CA ILE A 337 -7.71 13.98 20.00
C ILE A 337 -7.52 12.52 20.46
N SER A 338 -8.26 12.10 21.48
CA SER A 338 -8.30 10.70 21.91
C SER A 338 -9.29 9.85 21.11
N VAL A 339 -8.84 8.71 20.58
CA VAL A 339 -9.70 7.74 19.88
C VAL A 339 -10.42 6.85 20.90
N SER A 340 -11.73 6.66 20.71
CA SER A 340 -12.58 5.88 21.62
C SER A 340 -13.25 4.70 20.91
N GLY A 341 -13.74 3.72 21.68
CA GLY A 341 -14.47 2.58 21.11
C GLY A 341 -15.75 2.94 20.33
N ARG A 342 -16.33 4.13 20.58
CA ARG A 342 -17.45 4.65 19.78
C ARG A 342 -17.02 5.04 18.36
N ASP A 343 -15.80 5.53 18.21
CA ASP A 343 -15.25 5.96 16.93
C ASP A 343 -14.93 4.72 16.07
N PHE A 344 -14.38 3.66 16.67
CA PHE A 344 -14.25 2.34 16.03
C PHE A 344 -15.60 1.77 15.61
N LEU A 345 -16.63 1.79 16.47
CA LEU A 345 -17.97 1.32 16.11
C LEU A 345 -18.58 2.13 14.94
N SER A 346 -18.27 3.42 14.84
CA SER A 346 -18.65 4.24 13.68
C SER A 346 -17.87 3.86 12.41
N ALA A 347 -16.57 3.61 12.53
CA ALA A 347 -15.72 3.18 11.43
C ALA A 347 -16.14 1.81 10.86
N THR A 348 -16.35 0.80 11.71
CA THR A 348 -16.81 -0.56 11.32
C THR A 348 -18.16 -0.53 10.60
N ARG A 349 -19.03 0.46 10.88
CA ARG A 349 -20.31 0.65 10.16
C ARG A 349 -20.16 1.29 8.77
N LYS A 350 -19.02 1.92 8.47
CA LYS A 350 -18.74 2.55 7.17
C LYS A 350 -17.87 1.67 6.26
N ILE A 351 -16.94 0.92 6.84
CA ILE A 351 -16.01 0.06 6.10
C ILE A 351 -16.67 -1.29 5.84
N VAL A 352 -16.99 -1.59 4.59
CA VAL A 352 -17.50 -2.91 4.18
C VAL A 352 -16.34 -3.92 4.10
N PRO A 353 -16.39 -5.09 4.79
CA PRO A 353 -15.30 -6.07 4.76
C PRO A 353 -15.08 -6.68 3.38
N ALA A 354 -13.84 -7.12 3.11
CA ALA A 354 -13.45 -7.76 1.85
C ALA A 354 -14.26 -9.03 1.54
N SER A 355 -14.66 -9.81 2.56
CA SER A 355 -15.53 -10.98 2.36
C SER A 355 -16.84 -10.58 1.65
N GLN A 356 -17.58 -9.62 2.20
CA GLN A 356 -18.85 -9.13 1.65
C GLN A 356 -18.72 -8.46 0.28
N ARG A 357 -17.52 -8.01 -0.12
CA ARG A 357 -17.25 -7.44 -1.45
C ARG A 357 -17.06 -8.47 -2.56
N ALA A 358 -16.73 -9.72 -2.24
CA ALA A 358 -16.49 -10.77 -3.22
C ALA A 358 -17.54 -11.88 -3.17
N VAL A 359 -17.69 -12.53 -2.02
CA VAL A 359 -18.69 -13.59 -1.76
C VAL A 359 -19.11 -13.47 -0.30
N ALA A 360 -20.38 -13.21 -0.04
CA ALA A 360 -20.89 -13.01 1.31
C ALA A 360 -20.65 -14.25 2.19
N SER A 361 -19.74 -14.13 3.16
CA SER A 361 -19.44 -15.22 4.08
C SER A 361 -20.66 -15.54 4.95
N PRO A 362 -21.05 -16.82 5.11
CA PRO A 362 -22.10 -17.22 6.03
C PRO A 362 -21.68 -17.09 7.49
N ALA A 363 -20.37 -17.03 7.79
CA ALA A 363 -19.83 -17.01 9.14
C ALA A 363 -20.14 -15.67 9.84
N LYS A 364 -20.87 -15.75 10.96
CA LYS A 364 -21.23 -14.60 11.81
C LYS A 364 -21.24 -15.06 13.27
N ALA A 365 -20.58 -14.32 14.15
CA ALA A 365 -20.70 -14.54 15.58
C ALA A 365 -22.16 -14.40 16.04
N LEU A 366 -22.53 -15.04 17.16
CA LEU A 366 -23.79 -14.73 17.83
C LEU A 366 -23.80 -13.25 18.21
N THR A 367 -24.89 -12.56 17.92
CA THR A 367 -25.10 -11.19 18.41
C THR A 367 -25.28 -11.24 19.92
N ALA A 368 -24.73 -10.29 20.68
CA ALA A 368 -24.86 -10.20 22.14
C ALA A 368 -26.32 -10.23 22.67
N VAL A 369 -27.29 -9.90 21.81
CA VAL A 369 -28.73 -10.04 22.09
C VAL A 369 -29.18 -11.51 22.09
N ILE A 370 -28.67 -12.34 21.17
CA ILE A 370 -29.12 -13.73 20.93
C ILE A 370 -28.22 -14.75 21.68
N GLU A 371 -26.99 -14.35 22.01
CA GLU A 371 -26.03 -15.14 22.78
C GLU A 371 -26.62 -15.78 24.06
N PRO A 372 -27.48 -15.12 24.86
CA PRO A 372 -28.12 -15.75 26.02
C PRO A 372 -29.08 -16.91 25.69
N LEU A 373 -29.65 -16.95 24.48
CA LEU A 373 -30.58 -17.99 24.03
C LEU A 373 -29.88 -19.21 23.41
N LEU A 374 -28.77 -19.00 22.70
CA LEU A 374 -28.14 -20.04 21.87
C LEU A 374 -26.72 -20.42 22.28
N SER A 375 -26.14 -19.81 23.32
CA SER A 375 -24.78 -20.15 23.79
C SER A 375 -24.66 -21.59 24.30
N SER A 376 -25.67 -22.11 24.98
CA SER A 376 -25.76 -23.52 25.41
C SER A 376 -25.77 -24.46 24.20
N ALA A 377 -26.67 -24.23 23.25
CA ALA A 377 -26.79 -24.99 22.01
C ALA A 377 -25.51 -24.95 21.16
N LEU A 378 -24.86 -23.78 21.07
CA LEU A 378 -23.57 -23.61 20.38
C LEU A 378 -22.46 -24.45 21.02
N ASN A 379 -22.35 -24.43 22.35
CA ASN A 379 -21.34 -25.22 23.06
C ASN A 379 -21.57 -26.73 22.87
N ASN A 380 -22.83 -27.19 22.96
CA ASN A 380 -23.18 -28.59 22.75
C ASN A 380 -22.92 -29.05 21.30
N ALA A 381 -23.27 -28.22 20.31
CA ALA A 381 -23.00 -28.49 18.91
C ALA A 381 -21.49 -28.49 18.60
N MET A 382 -20.71 -27.63 19.24
CA MET A 382 -19.25 -27.62 19.12
C MET A 382 -18.60 -28.85 19.79
N GLU A 383 -19.12 -29.34 20.91
CA GLU A 383 -18.64 -30.58 21.53
C GLU A 383 -18.94 -31.81 20.65
N MET A 384 -20.15 -31.89 20.07
CA MET A 384 -20.49 -32.91 19.08
C MET A 384 -19.56 -32.82 17.85
N LEU A 385 -19.31 -31.62 17.34
CA LEU A 385 -18.43 -31.41 16.21
C LEU A 385 -16.97 -31.78 16.50
N GLN A 386 -16.47 -31.56 17.73
CA GLN A 386 -15.12 -32.00 18.12
C GLN A 386 -14.95 -33.53 18.04
N ARG A 387 -16.01 -34.29 18.32
CA ARG A 387 -16.02 -35.76 18.21
C ARG A 387 -16.04 -36.21 16.74
N LEU A 388 -16.87 -35.58 15.91
CA LEU A 388 -17.02 -35.90 14.48
C LEU A 388 -15.82 -35.43 13.63
N PHE A 389 -15.25 -34.27 13.97
CA PHE A 389 -14.17 -33.61 13.24
C PHE A 389 -13.05 -33.17 14.20
N PRO A 390 -12.19 -34.09 14.69
CA PRO A 390 -11.17 -33.77 15.69
C PRO A 390 -10.10 -32.76 15.23
N HIS A 391 -10.04 -32.46 13.92
CA HIS A 391 -9.27 -31.36 13.36
C HIS A 391 -9.62 -29.99 13.97
N VAL A 392 -10.83 -29.82 14.52
CA VAL A 392 -11.26 -28.59 15.23
C VAL A 392 -10.34 -28.25 16.39
N GLU A 393 -9.87 -29.23 17.19
CA GLU A 393 -8.98 -28.94 18.33
C GLU A 393 -7.64 -28.36 17.88
N GLN A 394 -7.09 -28.86 16.77
CA GLN A 394 -5.83 -28.36 16.21
C GLN A 394 -6.01 -26.93 15.66
N GLY A 395 -7.23 -26.55 15.27
CA GLY A 395 -7.64 -25.18 15.01
C GLY A 395 -7.76 -24.33 16.28
N LEU A 396 -8.41 -24.83 17.33
CA LEU A 396 -8.72 -24.06 18.55
C LEU A 396 -7.51 -23.87 19.49
N LYS A 397 -6.53 -24.77 19.49
CA LYS A 397 -5.30 -24.62 20.30
C LYS A 397 -4.60 -23.29 19.97
N LYS A 398 -4.56 -22.37 20.95
CA LYS A 398 -3.79 -21.12 20.88
C LYS A 398 -2.32 -21.47 20.65
N LYS A 399 -1.79 -21.19 19.46
CA LYS A 399 -0.35 -21.30 19.20
C LYS A 399 0.40 -20.35 20.13
N ARG A 400 1.27 -20.91 20.97
CA ARG A 400 2.47 -20.19 21.42
C ARG A 400 3.39 -19.97 20.21
N ASP A 401 4.24 -18.96 20.30
CA ASP A 401 4.78 -18.20 19.17
C ASP A 401 5.43 -19.00 18.03
N GLY A 402 5.47 -18.36 16.84
CA GLY A 402 5.77 -18.98 15.54
C GLY A 402 7.15 -19.62 15.35
N VAL A 403 8.02 -19.59 16.36
CA VAL A 403 9.30 -20.34 16.41
C VAL A 403 9.18 -21.55 17.34
N SER A 404 8.49 -21.40 18.48
CA SER A 404 8.21 -22.50 19.43
C SER A 404 7.47 -23.63 18.74
N GLY A 405 6.49 -23.35 17.88
CA GLY A 405 5.68 -24.42 17.26
C GLY A 405 6.41 -25.38 16.32
N ILE A 406 7.61 -25.06 15.82
CA ILE A 406 8.46 -26.02 15.07
C ILE A 406 9.43 -26.71 16.04
N LEU A 407 9.93 -25.96 17.02
CA LEU A 407 10.79 -26.49 18.08
C LEU A 407 10.05 -27.49 18.98
N ASP A 408 8.77 -27.27 19.29
CA ASP A 408 7.90 -28.15 20.09
C ASP A 408 7.57 -29.46 19.35
N ASP A 409 7.33 -29.41 18.03
CA ASP A 409 7.15 -30.62 17.19
C ASP A 409 8.46 -31.43 17.13
N LEU A 410 9.62 -30.76 17.05
CA LEU A 410 10.94 -31.41 17.08
C LEU A 410 11.26 -31.99 18.47
N LEU A 411 11.06 -31.22 19.55
CA LEU A 411 11.31 -31.64 20.93
C LEU A 411 10.38 -32.78 21.39
N GLN A 412 9.18 -32.91 20.81
CA GLN A 412 8.29 -34.05 21.04
C GLN A 412 8.66 -35.30 20.21
N SER A 413 9.61 -35.19 19.28
CA SER A 413 9.98 -36.28 18.35
C SER A 413 11.24 -37.08 18.74
N GLU A 414 12.01 -36.64 19.74
CA GLU A 414 13.34 -37.20 20.01
C GLU A 414 13.35 -38.60 20.66
N ASP A 415 12.26 -39.06 21.28
CA ASP A 415 12.28 -40.29 22.11
C ASP A 415 12.17 -41.63 21.34
N GLU A 416 11.77 -41.68 20.06
CA GLU A 416 11.67 -42.94 19.28
C GLU A 416 12.14 -42.78 17.81
N GLY A 417 13.20 -41.99 17.60
CA GLY A 417 13.80 -41.73 16.28
C GLY A 417 14.86 -42.73 15.83
N SER A 418 14.51 -44.01 15.63
CA SER A 418 15.49 -45.04 15.24
C SER A 418 16.27 -44.71 13.94
N SER A 419 17.60 -44.72 14.02
CA SER A 419 18.51 -44.18 12.99
C SER A 419 18.45 -44.94 11.66
N VAL A 420 18.08 -44.26 10.57
CA VAL A 420 17.93 -44.84 9.21
C VAL A 420 19.28 -45.10 8.49
N CYS A 421 20.43 -44.83 9.13
CA CYS A 421 21.75 -45.04 8.53
C CYS A 421 22.74 -45.71 9.49
N ILE A 422 22.71 -47.04 9.59
CA ILE A 422 23.82 -47.84 10.13
C ILE A 422 24.26 -48.87 9.09
N THR A 423 25.36 -48.58 8.40
CA THR A 423 26.11 -49.60 7.64
C THR A 423 27.16 -50.26 8.55
N ASN A 424 26.81 -51.44 9.07
CA ASN A 424 27.71 -52.49 9.59
C ASN A 424 28.70 -52.14 10.72
N LYS A 425 28.41 -52.64 11.95
CA LYS A 425 28.94 -53.94 12.44
C LYS A 425 28.47 -54.23 13.88
N GLY A 426 27.94 -55.43 14.14
CA GLY A 426 27.89 -55.98 15.52
C GLY A 426 26.61 -56.70 15.94
N GLN A 427 26.60 -58.02 15.81
CA GLN A 427 25.89 -59.01 16.65
C GLN A 427 24.38 -58.86 16.98
N LYS A 428 23.59 -59.68 16.28
CA LYS A 428 22.53 -60.58 16.79
C LYS A 428 21.75 -60.16 18.07
N ASN A 429 20.45 -59.93 17.90
CA ASN A 429 19.43 -60.68 18.65
C ASN A 429 18.13 -60.80 17.84
N THR A 430 17.38 -61.88 18.09
CA THR A 430 16.26 -62.31 17.24
C THR A 430 14.89 -61.93 17.83
N GLY A 431 14.17 -61.06 17.12
CA GLY A 431 12.72 -60.86 17.22
C GLY A 431 12.16 -60.61 15.82
N PRO A 432 10.86 -60.82 15.57
CA PRO A 432 10.28 -60.61 14.24
C PRO A 432 10.41 -59.12 13.85
N SER A 433 11.04 -58.88 12.70
CA SER A 433 11.42 -57.54 12.25
C SER A 433 10.20 -56.69 11.91
N ALA A 434 9.72 -55.90 12.87
CA ALA A 434 8.76 -54.82 12.65
C ALA A 434 9.43 -53.59 11.99
N SER A 435 10.33 -53.81 11.04
CA SER A 435 10.96 -52.78 10.21
C SER A 435 10.03 -52.35 9.07
N ALA A 436 8.75 -52.13 9.39
CA ALA A 436 7.76 -51.57 8.49
C ALA A 436 7.81 -50.05 8.62
N LEU A 437 8.44 -49.41 7.63
CA LEU A 437 8.70 -47.97 7.50
C LEU A 437 7.63 -47.08 8.18
N HIS A 438 8.09 -46.15 9.03
CA HIS A 438 7.30 -45.05 9.62
C HIS A 438 6.85 -43.99 8.57
N LEU A 439 6.56 -44.42 7.34
CA LEU A 439 5.86 -43.64 6.31
C LEU A 439 4.33 -43.69 6.51
N ASN A 440 3.83 -44.62 7.31
CA ASN A 440 2.42 -44.68 7.67
C ASN A 440 2.07 -43.59 8.69
N ARG A 441 1.07 -42.78 8.34
CA ARG A 441 0.44 -41.74 9.19
C ARG A 441 0.18 -42.29 10.60
N SER A 442 0.96 -41.85 11.58
CA SER A 442 0.74 -42.24 12.97
C SER A 442 -0.57 -41.65 13.48
N ALA A 443 -1.49 -42.51 13.92
CA ALA A 443 -2.76 -42.10 14.51
C ALA A 443 -2.59 -41.28 15.81
N LEU A 444 -1.40 -41.34 16.42
CA LEU A 444 -1.02 -40.52 17.58
C LEU A 444 -0.65 -39.08 17.21
N GLN A 445 -0.18 -38.84 15.98
CA GLN A 445 0.35 -37.54 15.55
C GLN A 445 -0.65 -36.70 14.72
N GLN A 446 -1.62 -37.34 14.08
CA GLN A 446 -2.62 -36.64 13.26
C GLN A 446 -4.04 -37.16 13.53
N PRO A 447 -5.00 -36.28 13.84
CA PRO A 447 -6.40 -36.67 13.89
C PRO A 447 -6.88 -37.21 12.54
N THR A 448 -7.82 -38.16 12.58
CA THR A 448 -8.48 -38.76 11.42
C THR A 448 -9.98 -38.70 11.59
N SER A 449 -10.68 -38.08 10.63
CA SER A 449 -12.14 -38.17 10.50
C SER A 449 -12.51 -39.10 9.36
N PHE A 450 -13.51 -39.98 9.55
CA PHE A 450 -14.14 -40.72 8.47
C PHE A 450 -15.38 -39.94 8.00
N ARG A 451 -15.35 -39.41 6.76
CA ARG A 451 -16.44 -38.66 6.10
C ARG A 451 -17.28 -37.80 7.07
N PRO A 452 -16.71 -36.77 7.71
CA PRO A 452 -17.40 -36.03 8.76
C PRO A 452 -18.63 -35.27 8.21
N ARG A 453 -19.80 -35.51 8.81
CA ARG A 453 -21.08 -34.86 8.45
C ARG A 453 -21.79 -34.34 9.70
N LEU A 454 -22.48 -33.21 9.58
CA LEU A 454 -23.31 -32.65 10.64
C LEU A 454 -24.57 -32.00 10.03
N LEU A 455 -25.74 -32.41 10.50
CA LEU A 455 -27.04 -31.84 10.18
C LEU A 455 -27.62 -31.15 11.41
N LEU A 456 -27.87 -29.85 11.30
CA LEU A 456 -28.54 -29.04 12.31
C LEU A 456 -30.05 -29.02 12.02
N CYS A 457 -30.80 -29.83 12.76
CA CYS A 457 -32.26 -29.91 12.72
C CYS A 457 -32.89 -28.96 13.76
N GLY A 458 -34.14 -28.58 13.56
CA GLY A 458 -34.90 -27.75 14.49
C GLY A 458 -36.25 -27.36 13.88
N THR A 459 -37.16 -26.79 14.67
CA THR A 459 -38.43 -26.26 14.13
C THR A 459 -38.20 -24.98 13.32
N SER A 460 -39.23 -24.53 12.59
CA SER A 460 -39.16 -23.44 11.62
C SER A 460 -39.09 -22.04 12.26
N GLY A 461 -38.02 -21.79 13.00
CA GLY A 461 -37.81 -20.54 13.73
C GLY A 461 -36.85 -20.65 14.92
N SER A 462 -36.30 -21.84 15.19
CA SER A 462 -35.34 -22.10 16.28
C SER A 462 -33.93 -21.49 16.08
N GLY A 463 -33.69 -20.78 14.98
CA GLY A 463 -32.44 -20.05 14.76
C GLY A 463 -31.26 -20.89 14.24
N GLN A 464 -31.50 -22.14 13.85
CA GLN A 464 -30.49 -23.10 13.40
C GLN A 464 -29.72 -22.60 12.16
N THR A 465 -30.42 -22.06 11.15
CA THR A 465 -29.78 -21.55 9.92
C THR A 465 -29.38 -20.08 10.01
N SER A 466 -30.11 -19.26 10.79
CA SER A 466 -29.90 -17.81 10.87
C SER A 466 -28.81 -17.39 11.86
N HIS A 467 -28.59 -18.17 12.93
CA HIS A 467 -27.65 -17.82 14.01
C HIS A 467 -26.70 -18.96 14.36
N LEU A 468 -27.20 -20.17 14.60
CA LEU A 468 -26.37 -21.28 15.12
C LEU A 468 -25.33 -21.75 14.08
N ALA A 469 -25.74 -22.08 12.86
CA ALA A 469 -24.81 -22.49 11.81
C ALA A 469 -23.80 -21.38 11.44
N PRO A 470 -24.20 -20.10 11.25
CA PRO A 470 -23.26 -18.97 11.16
C PRO A 470 -22.26 -18.88 12.32
N ALA A 471 -22.68 -19.14 13.55
CA ALA A 471 -21.83 -19.07 14.74
C ALA A 471 -20.84 -20.24 14.83
N ILE A 472 -21.25 -21.45 14.43
CA ILE A 472 -20.37 -22.61 14.27
C ILE A 472 -19.32 -22.30 13.18
N LEU A 473 -19.75 -21.80 12.02
CA LEU A 473 -18.83 -21.41 10.93
C LEU A 473 -17.89 -20.28 11.35
N HIS A 474 -18.31 -19.37 12.23
CA HIS A 474 -17.47 -18.35 12.84
C HIS A 474 -16.43 -18.94 13.82
N ALA A 475 -16.82 -19.89 14.68
CA ALA A 475 -15.87 -20.61 15.53
C ALA A 475 -14.83 -21.43 14.72
N LEU A 476 -15.18 -21.77 13.48
CA LEU A 476 -14.38 -22.53 12.53
C LEU A 476 -13.63 -21.67 11.49
N GLU A 477 -13.49 -20.36 11.70
CA GLU A 477 -12.92 -19.38 10.74
C GLU A 477 -11.52 -19.75 10.17
N LYS A 478 -10.78 -20.66 10.82
CA LYS A 478 -9.50 -21.18 10.31
C LYS A 478 -9.62 -22.11 9.11
N PHE A 479 -10.80 -22.66 8.85
CA PHE A 479 -11.08 -23.55 7.73
C PHE A 479 -11.75 -22.78 6.58
N THR A 480 -11.48 -23.19 5.33
CA THR A 480 -12.16 -22.61 4.17
C THR A 480 -13.61 -23.09 4.13
N VAL A 481 -14.55 -22.15 4.05
CA VAL A 481 -16.00 -22.43 4.00
C VAL A 481 -16.51 -22.21 2.59
N TYR A 482 -17.15 -23.23 2.03
CA TYR A 482 -17.74 -23.25 0.70
C TYR A 482 -19.26 -23.41 0.81
N THR A 483 -20.01 -22.43 0.32
CA THR A 483 -21.47 -22.41 0.41
C THR A 483 -22.13 -22.94 -0.86
N LEU A 484 -22.87 -24.04 -0.74
CA LEU A 484 -23.70 -24.59 -1.80
C LEU A 484 -25.16 -24.13 -1.60
N ASP A 485 -25.37 -22.82 -1.70
CA ASP A 485 -26.71 -22.22 -1.69
C ASP A 485 -27.27 -22.10 -3.12
N VAL A 486 -28.60 -22.08 -3.26
CA VAL A 486 -29.30 -21.88 -4.54
C VAL A 486 -28.85 -20.57 -5.19
N ALA A 487 -28.67 -19.50 -4.39
CA ALA A 487 -28.18 -18.21 -4.90
C ALA A 487 -26.75 -18.28 -5.47
N VAL A 488 -25.91 -19.19 -4.98
CA VAL A 488 -24.53 -19.38 -5.48
C VAL A 488 -24.54 -20.22 -6.75
N LEU A 489 -25.30 -21.31 -6.76
CA LEU A 489 -25.37 -22.24 -7.91
C LEU A 489 -26.04 -21.62 -9.14
N TYR A 490 -27.08 -20.80 -8.95
CA TYR A 490 -27.80 -20.14 -10.04
C TYR A 490 -27.39 -18.67 -10.28
N GLY A 491 -26.51 -18.10 -9.44
CA GLY A 491 -26.04 -16.72 -9.56
C GLY A 491 -25.04 -16.48 -10.70
N VAL A 492 -24.35 -17.53 -11.15
CA VAL A 492 -23.30 -17.44 -12.20
C VAL A 492 -23.88 -17.81 -13.56
N SER A 493 -24.32 -16.81 -14.35
CA SER A 493 -24.95 -17.04 -15.66
C SER A 493 -24.03 -17.63 -16.74
N SER A 494 -22.72 -17.74 -16.49
CA SER A 494 -21.73 -18.25 -17.45
C SER A 494 -21.45 -19.75 -17.35
N ALA A 495 -21.93 -20.43 -16.30
CA ALA A 495 -21.70 -21.85 -16.04
C ALA A 495 -23.04 -22.57 -15.80
N THR A 496 -23.07 -23.88 -16.00
CA THR A 496 -24.22 -24.69 -15.54
C THR A 496 -24.14 -24.90 -14.03
N PRO A 497 -25.27 -25.08 -13.33
CA PRO A 497 -25.24 -25.28 -11.88
C PRO A 497 -24.56 -26.62 -11.50
N GLU A 498 -24.57 -27.62 -12.39
CA GLU A 498 -23.75 -28.83 -12.28
C GLU A 498 -22.24 -28.54 -12.34
N GLU A 499 -21.80 -27.66 -13.25
CA GLU A 499 -20.40 -27.25 -13.34
C GLU A 499 -19.98 -26.42 -12.11
N ALA A 500 -20.82 -25.48 -11.67
CA ALA A 500 -20.58 -24.69 -10.46
C ALA A 500 -20.45 -25.58 -9.21
N CYS A 501 -21.31 -26.59 -9.07
CA CYS A 501 -21.21 -27.59 -8.01
C CYS A 501 -19.88 -28.37 -8.09
N ALA A 502 -19.51 -28.87 -9.27
CA ALA A 502 -18.25 -29.58 -9.48
C ALA A 502 -17.01 -28.73 -9.17
N GLN A 503 -17.01 -27.45 -9.54
CA GLN A 503 -15.96 -26.48 -9.21
C GLN A 503 -15.81 -26.32 -7.69
N VAL A 504 -16.92 -26.10 -6.97
CA VAL A 504 -16.92 -25.96 -5.49
C VAL A 504 -16.36 -27.21 -4.80
N PHE A 505 -16.76 -28.41 -5.23
CA PHE A 505 -16.21 -29.67 -4.68
C PHE A 505 -14.71 -29.82 -4.98
N CYS A 506 -14.24 -29.41 -6.16
CA CYS A 506 -12.82 -29.44 -6.50
C CYS A 506 -11.99 -28.46 -5.64
N GLU A 507 -12.50 -27.24 -5.40
CA GLU A 507 -11.85 -26.26 -4.54
C GLU A 507 -11.81 -26.67 -3.07
N ALA A 508 -12.92 -27.21 -2.54
CA ALA A 508 -12.99 -27.76 -1.19
C ALA A 508 -11.95 -28.89 -1.00
N ARG A 509 -11.89 -29.85 -1.93
CA ARG A 509 -10.87 -30.91 -1.91
C ARG A 509 -9.43 -30.36 -2.00
N ARG A 510 -9.20 -29.27 -2.74
CA ARG A 510 -7.88 -28.64 -2.90
C ARG A 510 -7.41 -27.89 -1.65
N THR A 511 -8.35 -27.35 -0.86
CA THR A 511 -8.06 -26.55 0.35
C THR A 511 -8.27 -27.31 1.66
N ALA A 512 -8.52 -28.62 1.60
CA ALA A 512 -8.73 -29.47 2.76
C ALA A 512 -7.61 -29.31 3.81
N PRO A 513 -7.92 -29.13 5.11
CA PRO A 513 -9.26 -29.24 5.73
C PRO A 513 -10.20 -28.07 5.43
N SER A 514 -11.42 -28.38 5.04
CA SER A 514 -12.42 -27.44 4.53
C SER A 514 -13.86 -27.82 4.94
N ILE A 515 -14.80 -26.89 4.78
CA ILE A 515 -16.21 -27.07 5.15
C ILE A 515 -17.11 -26.80 3.93
N LEU A 516 -17.98 -27.74 3.60
CA LEU A 516 -19.08 -27.59 2.65
C LEU A 516 -20.35 -27.26 3.44
N TYR A 517 -20.96 -26.11 3.20
CA TYR A 517 -22.15 -25.63 3.90
C TYR A 517 -23.38 -25.58 2.99
N ILE A 518 -24.47 -26.24 3.39
CA ILE A 518 -25.76 -26.24 2.69
C ILE A 518 -26.84 -25.61 3.61
N PRO A 519 -27.29 -24.38 3.36
CA PRO A 519 -28.42 -23.80 4.07
C PRO A 519 -29.74 -24.46 3.62
N HIS A 520 -30.66 -24.71 4.56
CA HIS A 520 -32.02 -25.21 4.32
C HIS A 520 -32.08 -26.38 3.30
N ILE A 521 -31.42 -27.49 3.61
CA ILE A 521 -31.25 -28.64 2.70
C ILE A 521 -32.57 -29.16 2.11
N GLN A 522 -33.67 -29.06 2.86
CA GLN A 522 -35.02 -29.37 2.37
C GLN A 522 -35.39 -28.56 1.11
N CYS A 523 -35.30 -27.22 1.17
CA CYS A 523 -35.68 -26.31 0.09
C CYS A 523 -34.67 -26.37 -1.05
N TRP A 524 -33.39 -26.63 -0.73
CA TRP A 524 -32.37 -26.94 -1.71
C TRP A 524 -32.76 -28.19 -2.51
N TRP A 525 -33.14 -29.28 -1.84
CA TRP A 525 -33.60 -30.51 -2.49
C TRP A 525 -34.90 -30.31 -3.28
N ASP A 526 -35.82 -29.44 -2.83
CA ASP A 526 -37.05 -29.12 -3.58
C ASP A 526 -36.76 -28.35 -4.88
N THR A 527 -35.82 -27.40 -4.83
CA THR A 527 -35.55 -26.45 -5.92
C THR A 527 -34.64 -27.04 -7.01
N VAL A 528 -33.73 -27.94 -6.62
CA VAL A 528 -32.66 -28.44 -7.47
C VAL A 528 -33.11 -29.58 -8.41
N SER A 529 -32.63 -29.53 -9.66
CA SER A 529 -32.89 -30.54 -10.69
C SER A 529 -32.39 -31.95 -10.31
N SER A 530 -33.01 -32.99 -10.87
CA SER A 530 -32.57 -34.38 -10.67
C SER A 530 -31.15 -34.63 -11.20
N THR A 531 -30.71 -33.91 -12.25
CA THR A 531 -29.33 -33.93 -12.75
C THR A 531 -28.34 -33.43 -11.71
N LEU A 532 -28.63 -32.28 -11.09
CA LEU A 532 -27.76 -31.69 -10.09
C LEU A 532 -27.75 -32.48 -8.76
N LYS A 533 -28.87 -33.10 -8.37
CA LYS A 533 -28.89 -34.09 -7.26
C LYS A 533 -27.97 -35.28 -7.53
N ALA A 534 -28.05 -35.88 -8.72
CA ALA A 534 -27.22 -37.02 -9.09
C ALA A 534 -25.72 -36.66 -9.12
N THR A 535 -25.37 -35.50 -9.70
CA THR A 535 -23.96 -35.03 -9.69
C THR A 535 -23.47 -34.70 -8.28
N PHE A 536 -24.29 -34.07 -7.43
CA PHE A 536 -23.95 -33.81 -6.02
C PHE A 536 -23.66 -35.10 -5.25
N ILE A 537 -24.52 -36.12 -5.38
CA ILE A 537 -24.33 -37.42 -4.72
C ILE A 537 -23.05 -38.10 -5.23
N SER A 538 -22.80 -38.09 -6.56
CA SER A 538 -21.57 -38.64 -7.14
C SER A 538 -20.32 -37.94 -6.59
N LEU A 539 -20.28 -36.60 -6.63
CA LEU A 539 -19.15 -35.82 -6.15
C LEU A 539 -18.88 -36.04 -4.65
N LEU A 540 -19.93 -36.23 -3.84
CA LEU A 540 -19.81 -36.54 -2.42
C LEU A 540 -19.31 -37.98 -2.17
N GLN A 541 -19.66 -38.94 -3.03
CA GLN A 541 -19.13 -40.31 -3.00
C GLN A 541 -17.67 -40.37 -3.48
N ASP A 542 -17.26 -39.48 -4.39
CA ASP A 542 -15.89 -39.35 -4.90
C ASP A 542 -14.91 -38.72 -3.87
N ILE A 543 -15.42 -38.13 -2.76
CA ILE A 543 -14.55 -37.66 -1.67
C ILE A 543 -13.92 -38.87 -0.95
N PRO A 544 -12.57 -38.96 -0.87
CA PRO A 544 -11.89 -40.04 -0.17
C PRO A 544 -12.30 -40.11 1.31
N SER A 545 -12.49 -41.32 1.84
CA SER A 545 -13.14 -41.51 3.15
C SER A 545 -12.44 -40.82 4.33
N PHE A 546 -11.12 -40.66 4.28
CA PHE A 546 -10.31 -39.99 5.32
C PHE A 546 -9.91 -38.54 4.96
N CYS A 547 -10.56 -37.96 3.95
CA CYS A 547 -10.38 -36.56 3.58
C CYS A 547 -11.07 -35.67 4.62
N PRO A 548 -10.40 -34.65 5.19
CA PRO A 548 -10.97 -33.80 6.24
C PRO A 548 -11.87 -32.70 5.66
N CYS A 549 -12.91 -33.10 4.92
CA CYS A 549 -13.94 -32.22 4.37
C CYS A 549 -15.24 -32.43 5.17
N LEU A 550 -15.63 -31.44 5.97
CA LEU A 550 -16.88 -31.45 6.75
C LEU A 550 -18.07 -31.08 5.86
N LEU A 551 -19.12 -31.90 5.84
CA LEU A 551 -20.42 -31.51 5.28
C LEU A 551 -21.33 -31.00 6.40
N LEU A 552 -21.63 -29.70 6.40
CA LEU A 552 -22.55 -29.04 7.33
C LEU A 552 -23.86 -28.68 6.61
N ALA A 553 -24.99 -29.20 7.07
CA ALA A 553 -26.32 -28.88 6.56
C ALA A 553 -27.24 -28.34 7.66
N THR A 554 -28.28 -27.61 7.26
CA THR A 554 -29.32 -27.10 8.18
C THR A 554 -30.72 -27.45 7.67
N CYS A 555 -31.65 -27.70 8.58
CA CYS A 555 -33.02 -28.12 8.28
C CYS A 555 -34.04 -27.50 9.26
N SER A 556 -35.24 -27.20 8.77
CA SER A 556 -36.38 -26.66 9.53
C SER A 556 -37.44 -27.73 9.87
N PHE A 557 -37.15 -29.00 9.60
CA PHE A 557 -37.97 -30.15 9.91
C PHE A 557 -37.17 -31.22 10.68
N PRO A 558 -37.82 -32.12 11.43
CA PRO A 558 -37.17 -33.28 12.01
C PRO A 558 -36.58 -34.21 10.94
N HIS A 559 -35.43 -34.82 11.22
CA HIS A 559 -34.72 -35.74 10.30
C HIS A 559 -35.64 -36.82 9.68
N HIS A 560 -36.52 -37.43 10.48
CA HIS A 560 -37.43 -38.49 10.04
C HIS A 560 -38.48 -38.05 8.99
N THR A 561 -38.67 -36.75 8.75
CA THR A 561 -39.59 -36.22 7.72
C THR A 561 -38.90 -35.84 6.40
N LEU A 562 -37.57 -35.91 6.34
CA LEU A 562 -36.81 -35.59 5.14
C LEU A 562 -36.91 -36.66 4.05
N TYR A 563 -36.49 -36.30 2.83
CA TYR A 563 -36.31 -37.24 1.72
C TYR A 563 -35.37 -38.38 2.11
N ALA A 564 -35.69 -39.62 1.68
CA ALA A 564 -34.88 -40.80 1.96
C ALA A 564 -33.41 -40.60 1.52
N GLU A 565 -33.18 -40.01 0.34
CA GLU A 565 -31.84 -39.65 -0.17
C GLU A 565 -31.06 -38.75 0.80
N VAL A 566 -31.73 -37.87 1.55
CA VAL A 566 -31.11 -36.97 2.54
C VAL A 566 -30.96 -37.64 3.90
N GLN A 567 -31.87 -38.55 4.26
CA GLN A 567 -31.72 -39.39 5.46
C GLN A 567 -30.52 -40.33 5.35
N ASP A 568 -30.27 -40.89 4.16
CA ASP A 568 -29.09 -41.70 3.84
C ASP A 568 -27.78 -40.89 3.84
N LEU A 569 -27.86 -39.55 3.82
CA LEU A 569 -26.68 -38.68 3.97
C LEU A 569 -26.32 -38.40 5.44
N PHE A 570 -27.24 -38.46 6.40
CA PHE A 570 -26.96 -38.09 7.79
C PHE A 570 -27.51 -39.13 8.76
N HIS A 571 -26.63 -39.82 9.47
CA HIS A 571 -26.99 -40.95 10.34
C HIS A 571 -27.06 -40.56 11.81
N VAL A 572 -28.23 -40.74 12.42
CA VAL A 572 -28.47 -40.49 13.85
C VAL A 572 -27.58 -41.36 14.75
N GLU A 573 -27.30 -42.62 14.34
CA GLU A 573 -26.49 -43.58 15.12
C GLU A 573 -25.04 -43.14 15.32
N TYR A 574 -24.46 -42.41 14.36
CA TYR A 574 -23.10 -41.87 14.46
C TYR A 574 -23.06 -40.49 15.13
N GLY A 575 -24.20 -39.95 15.55
CA GLY A 575 -24.30 -38.62 16.15
C GLY A 575 -24.13 -37.48 15.16
N GLU A 576 -24.42 -37.70 13.87
CA GLU A 576 -24.32 -36.69 12.80
C GLU A 576 -25.50 -35.70 12.77
N VAL A 577 -26.53 -35.90 13.62
CA VAL A 577 -27.74 -35.08 13.67
C VAL A 577 -27.83 -34.39 15.03
N PHE A 578 -28.01 -33.06 15.02
CA PHE A 578 -28.18 -32.23 16.21
C PHE A 578 -29.51 -31.50 16.14
N ASP A 579 -30.41 -31.80 17.09
CA ASP A 579 -31.71 -31.14 17.21
C ASP A 579 -31.62 -29.90 18.10
N VAL A 580 -31.94 -28.72 17.54
CA VAL A 580 -32.05 -27.46 18.28
C VAL A 580 -33.36 -27.44 19.06
N LEU A 581 -33.23 -27.51 20.38
CA LEU A 581 -34.35 -27.46 21.33
C LEU A 581 -34.88 -26.03 21.53
N LEU A 582 -36.11 -25.91 22.05
CA LEU A 582 -36.73 -24.63 22.41
C LEU A 582 -36.02 -23.99 23.63
N PRO A 583 -35.87 -22.65 23.69
CA PRO A 583 -35.17 -21.98 24.78
C PRO A 583 -35.81 -22.19 26.16
N SER A 584 -34.97 -22.51 27.14
CA SER A 584 -35.37 -22.71 28.54
C SER A 584 -35.79 -21.41 29.23
N ARG A 585 -36.48 -21.53 30.37
CA ARG A 585 -36.93 -20.38 31.18
C ARG A 585 -35.76 -19.49 31.63
N GLU A 586 -34.61 -20.07 31.95
CA GLU A 586 -33.41 -19.30 32.35
C GLU A 586 -32.80 -18.51 31.20
N GLU A 587 -32.73 -19.11 30.00
CA GLU A 587 -32.22 -18.46 28.79
C GLU A 587 -33.12 -17.31 28.36
N ARG A 588 -34.45 -17.51 28.37
CA ARG A 588 -35.43 -16.44 28.14
C ARG A 588 -35.34 -15.31 29.18
N HIS A 589 -35.09 -15.64 30.44
CA HIS A 589 -34.86 -14.61 31.47
C HIS A 589 -33.65 -13.74 31.12
N ARG A 590 -32.48 -14.34 30.91
CA ARG A 590 -31.24 -13.61 30.58
C ARG A 590 -31.38 -12.78 29.29
N PHE A 591 -32.13 -13.26 28.31
CA PHE A 591 -32.43 -12.56 27.05
C PHE A 591 -33.18 -11.24 27.24
N PHE A 592 -34.24 -11.24 28.06
CA PHE A 592 -35.03 -10.03 28.32
C PHE A 592 -34.50 -9.15 29.47
N GLU A 593 -33.67 -9.71 30.35
CA GLU A 593 -33.14 -9.05 31.55
C GLU A 593 -32.41 -7.73 31.23
N ASP A 594 -31.47 -7.72 30.28
CA ASP A 594 -30.75 -6.49 29.92
C ASP A 594 -31.67 -5.44 29.29
N LEU A 595 -32.59 -5.85 28.41
CA LEU A 595 -33.50 -4.92 27.76
C LEU A 595 -34.45 -4.24 28.75
N ILE A 596 -35.08 -5.03 29.63
CA ILE A 596 -36.12 -4.56 30.54
C ILE A 596 -35.52 -3.87 31.77
N LEU A 597 -34.45 -4.42 32.37
CA LEU A 597 -33.89 -3.85 33.61
C LEU A 597 -32.85 -2.76 33.34
N ASN A 598 -31.96 -2.93 32.35
CA ASN A 598 -30.83 -2.00 32.13
C ASN A 598 -31.13 -0.97 31.05
N GLN A 599 -31.66 -1.37 29.89
CA GLN A 599 -31.86 -0.46 28.75
C GLN A 599 -33.07 0.46 28.95
N ALA A 600 -34.22 -0.07 29.41
CA ALA A 600 -35.40 0.75 29.70
C ALA A 600 -35.17 1.78 30.83
N ALA A 601 -34.36 1.41 31.84
CA ALA A 601 -33.98 2.29 32.95
C ALA A 601 -32.87 3.30 32.59
N LYS A 602 -32.40 3.35 31.34
CA LYS A 602 -31.26 4.20 30.96
C LYS A 602 -31.67 5.68 30.83
N ALA A 603 -30.90 6.57 31.47
CA ALA A 603 -31.10 8.00 31.37
C ALA A 603 -30.84 8.52 29.92
N PRO A 604 -31.59 9.55 29.47
CA PRO A 604 -31.35 10.18 28.17
C PRO A 604 -29.95 10.79 28.09
N THR A 605 -29.31 10.69 26.93
CA THR A 605 -27.94 11.21 26.72
C THR A 605 -27.92 12.74 26.70
N SER A 606 -27.13 13.34 27.60
CA SER A 606 -26.87 14.79 27.61
C SER A 606 -26.22 15.24 26.29
N LYS A 607 -26.71 16.36 25.74
CA LYS A 607 -26.12 17.02 24.56
C LYS A 607 -25.12 18.12 24.92
N ARG A 608 -24.98 18.47 26.21
CA ARG A 608 -24.21 19.64 26.67
C ARG A 608 -22.78 19.65 26.12
N ASP A 609 -22.05 18.56 26.31
CA ASP A 609 -20.61 18.50 25.99
C ASP A 609 -20.35 18.63 24.48
N ALA A 610 -21.21 18.00 23.66
CA ALA A 610 -21.16 18.12 22.20
C ALA A 610 -21.49 19.55 21.73
N VAL A 611 -22.41 20.23 22.42
CA VAL A 611 -22.74 21.64 22.15
C VAL A 611 -21.61 22.58 22.58
N LEU A 612 -20.95 22.33 23.72
CA LEU A 612 -19.78 23.10 24.16
C LEU A 612 -18.61 22.97 23.17
N GLN A 613 -18.33 21.76 22.68
CA GLN A 613 -17.29 21.51 21.67
C GLN A 613 -17.59 22.19 20.34
N ALA A 614 -18.86 22.19 19.90
CA ALA A 614 -19.28 22.88 18.67
C ALA A 614 -19.28 24.42 18.76
N LEU A 615 -19.16 24.99 19.96
CA LEU A 615 -19.04 26.44 20.21
C LEU A 615 -17.58 26.92 20.38
N GLU A 616 -16.61 26.00 20.34
CA GLU A 616 -15.17 26.31 20.51
C GLU A 616 -14.61 26.98 19.24
N VAL A 617 -14.35 28.29 19.29
CA VAL A 617 -13.80 29.08 18.18
C VAL A 617 -12.29 28.87 18.08
N LEU A 618 -11.80 28.42 16.91
CA LEU A 618 -10.39 28.14 16.68
C LEU A 618 -9.72 29.23 15.83
N PRO A 619 -8.46 29.63 16.14
CA PRO A 619 -7.71 30.56 15.33
C PRO A 619 -7.26 29.93 14.01
N VAL A 620 -7.06 30.76 12.98
CA VAL A 620 -6.55 30.32 11.68
C VAL A 620 -5.06 29.98 11.80
N SER A 621 -4.63 28.88 11.19
CA SER A 621 -3.22 28.48 11.11
C SER A 621 -2.42 29.55 10.37
N PRO A 622 -1.20 29.90 10.83
CA PRO A 622 -0.29 30.68 10.00
C PRO A 622 -0.02 29.92 8.67
N PRO A 623 0.25 30.64 7.57
CA PRO A 623 0.66 30.00 6.32
C PRO A 623 1.96 29.21 6.54
N PRO A 624 2.15 28.07 5.86
CA PRO A 624 3.39 27.33 5.95
C PRO A 624 4.57 28.20 5.48
N PRO A 625 5.76 28.09 6.09
CA PRO A 625 6.94 28.79 5.58
C PRO A 625 7.22 28.36 4.13
N PRO A 626 7.75 29.26 3.29
CA PRO A 626 8.13 28.90 1.93
C PRO A 626 9.14 27.74 1.94
N ARG A 627 9.00 26.80 1.00
CA ARG A 627 9.87 25.63 0.90
C ARG A 627 11.32 26.08 0.75
N GLN A 628 12.14 25.74 1.74
CA GLN A 628 13.60 25.84 1.64
C GLN A 628 14.11 24.66 0.80
N LEU A 629 15.03 24.91 -0.13
CA LEU A 629 15.67 23.85 -0.90
C LEU A 629 16.57 23.03 0.03
N SER A 630 16.61 21.71 -0.16
CA SER A 630 17.56 20.86 0.56
C SER A 630 19.00 21.10 0.11
N GLU A 631 20.00 20.79 0.93
CA GLU A 631 21.42 21.00 0.59
C GLU A 631 21.84 20.33 -0.73
N GLN A 632 21.27 19.16 -1.04
CA GLN A 632 21.52 18.43 -2.29
C GLN A 632 20.84 19.06 -3.50
N GLU A 633 19.60 19.55 -3.35
CA GLU A 633 18.91 20.31 -4.40
C GLU A 633 19.64 21.64 -4.66
N MET A 634 20.13 22.30 -3.60
CA MET A 634 20.90 23.53 -3.70
C MET A 634 22.26 23.31 -4.37
N GLN A 635 22.96 22.20 -4.11
CA GLN A 635 24.20 21.84 -4.81
C GLN A 635 23.97 21.58 -6.31
N LYS A 636 22.94 20.81 -6.67
CA LYS A 636 22.61 20.58 -8.10
C LYS A 636 22.27 21.88 -8.82
N LEU A 637 21.51 22.75 -8.17
CA LEU A 637 21.13 24.04 -8.71
C LEU A 637 22.36 24.97 -8.82
N GLU A 638 23.30 24.96 -7.86
CA GLU A 638 24.61 25.63 -7.99
C GLU A 638 25.41 25.10 -9.19
N GLU A 639 25.42 23.78 -9.44
CA GLU A 639 26.09 23.15 -10.60
C GLU A 639 25.44 23.53 -11.93
N GLU A 640 24.10 23.55 -12.01
CA GLU A 640 23.34 23.97 -13.19
C GLU A 640 23.55 25.47 -13.50
N GLU A 641 23.46 26.34 -12.49
CA GLU A 641 23.76 27.78 -12.63
C GLU A 641 25.21 28.04 -13.04
N GLU A 642 26.16 27.24 -12.56
CA GLU A 642 27.57 27.40 -12.95
C GLU A 642 27.85 26.82 -14.34
N GLY A 643 27.06 25.85 -14.79
CA GLY A 643 27.05 25.36 -16.18
C GLY A 643 26.70 26.45 -17.17
N THR A 644 25.56 27.14 -16.99
CA THR A 644 25.14 28.23 -17.89
C THR A 644 26.09 29.43 -17.84
N LEU A 645 26.55 29.84 -16.66
CA LEU A 645 27.55 30.89 -16.53
C LEU A 645 28.91 30.50 -17.15
N ARG A 646 29.26 29.22 -17.20
CA ARG A 646 30.46 28.73 -17.90
C ARG A 646 30.30 28.82 -19.42
N GLU A 647 29.11 28.52 -19.96
CA GLU A 647 28.80 28.73 -21.37
C GLU A 647 28.91 30.21 -21.75
N LEU A 648 28.35 31.11 -20.92
CA LEU A 648 28.53 32.56 -21.07
C LEU A 648 30.02 32.95 -21.10
N ARG A 649 30.85 32.46 -20.17
CA ARG A 649 32.29 32.76 -20.14
C ARG A 649 33.04 32.19 -21.36
N LEU A 650 32.62 31.05 -21.91
CA LEU A 650 33.20 30.49 -23.14
C LEU A 650 32.86 31.36 -24.35
N PHE A 651 31.59 31.78 -24.48
CA PHE A 651 31.14 32.70 -25.53
C PHE A 651 31.88 34.04 -25.48
N LEU A 652 31.89 34.72 -24.33
CA LEU A 652 32.57 36.01 -24.17
C LEU A 652 34.08 35.90 -24.48
N ARG A 653 34.74 34.80 -24.07
CA ARG A 653 36.17 34.59 -24.35
C ARG A 653 36.43 34.40 -25.85
N ASP A 654 35.56 33.71 -26.57
CA ASP A 654 35.67 33.56 -28.03
C ASP A 654 35.49 34.90 -28.76
N VAL A 655 34.46 35.68 -28.40
CA VAL A 655 34.23 37.03 -28.94
C VAL A 655 35.45 37.92 -28.70
N THR A 656 35.96 37.99 -27.46
CA THR A 656 37.13 38.82 -27.13
C THR A 656 38.39 38.37 -27.89
N ASN A 657 38.60 37.07 -28.07
CA ASN A 657 39.72 36.53 -28.84
C ASN A 657 39.62 36.84 -30.34
N ARG A 658 38.42 36.77 -30.94
CA ARG A 658 38.20 37.18 -32.34
C ARG A 658 38.56 38.66 -32.54
N LEU A 659 38.16 39.53 -31.62
CA LEU A 659 38.47 40.96 -31.65
C LEU A 659 39.97 41.23 -31.46
N ALA A 660 40.64 40.51 -30.56
CA ALA A 660 42.08 40.61 -30.32
C ALA A 660 42.94 40.14 -31.52
N GLN A 661 42.42 39.25 -32.37
CA GLN A 661 43.10 38.77 -33.58
C GLN A 661 42.94 39.69 -34.79
N ASP A 662 41.91 40.55 -34.85
CA ASP A 662 41.75 41.48 -35.97
C ASP A 662 42.84 42.57 -35.92
N LYS A 663 43.61 42.66 -37.01
CA LYS A 663 44.65 43.69 -37.22
C LYS A 663 44.11 45.11 -37.10
N ARG A 664 42.80 45.34 -37.30
CA ARG A 664 42.13 46.64 -37.11
C ARG A 664 42.14 47.12 -35.65
N PHE A 665 42.06 46.19 -34.70
CA PHE A 665 41.89 46.49 -33.27
C PHE A 665 43.14 46.29 -32.43
N LYS A 666 44.28 45.98 -33.07
CA LYS A 666 45.59 45.76 -32.41
C LYS A 666 46.00 46.85 -31.40
N ALA A 667 45.55 48.09 -31.61
CA ALA A 667 45.80 49.23 -30.72
C ALA A 667 45.10 49.13 -29.35
N PHE A 668 44.06 48.29 -29.22
CA PHE A 668 43.26 48.10 -28.02
C PHE A 668 43.48 46.72 -27.36
N THR A 669 44.40 45.91 -27.90
CA THR A 669 44.65 44.53 -27.47
C THR A 669 45.52 44.43 -26.22
N LYS A 670 46.28 45.48 -25.91
CA LYS A 670 47.16 45.58 -24.75
C LYS A 670 46.85 46.88 -23.99
N PRO A 671 47.14 46.95 -22.68
CA PRO A 671 47.11 48.23 -21.96
C PRO A 671 48.07 49.23 -22.62
N VAL A 672 47.71 50.51 -22.58
CA VAL A 672 48.53 51.62 -23.09
C VAL A 672 49.82 51.72 -22.27
N ASP A 673 50.96 51.80 -22.94
CA ASP A 673 52.25 51.87 -22.28
C ASP A 673 52.49 53.28 -21.72
N THR A 674 52.69 53.37 -20.41
CA THR A 674 52.95 54.62 -19.69
C THR A 674 54.33 55.21 -19.96
N GLU A 675 55.26 54.43 -20.55
CA GLU A 675 56.55 54.96 -21.00
C GLU A 675 56.46 55.66 -22.37
N GLU A 676 55.54 55.21 -23.25
CA GLU A 676 55.29 55.85 -24.55
C GLU A 676 54.36 57.07 -24.43
N VAL A 677 53.37 57.03 -23.53
CA VAL A 677 52.35 58.09 -23.37
C VAL A 677 52.12 58.42 -21.88
N PRO A 678 53.00 59.22 -21.24
CA PRO A 678 52.98 59.44 -19.79
C PRO A 678 51.78 60.27 -19.28
N ASP A 679 51.17 61.08 -20.14
CA ASP A 679 50.00 61.91 -19.84
C ASP A 679 48.67 61.12 -19.84
N TYR A 680 48.64 59.91 -20.42
CA TYR A 680 47.44 59.07 -20.53
C TYR A 680 46.70 58.84 -19.20
N THR A 681 47.45 58.51 -18.15
CA THR A 681 46.91 58.24 -16.80
C THR A 681 46.41 59.49 -16.07
N THR A 682 46.74 60.69 -16.55
CA THR A 682 46.25 61.96 -15.98
C THR A 682 44.92 62.38 -16.59
N VAL A 683 44.62 61.90 -17.80
CA VAL A 683 43.37 62.17 -18.53
C VAL A 683 42.34 61.07 -18.26
N ILE A 684 42.72 59.80 -18.44
CA ILE A 684 41.81 58.66 -18.32
C ILE A 684 41.84 58.07 -16.91
N LYS A 685 40.68 58.10 -16.23
CA LYS A 685 40.53 57.64 -14.83
C LYS A 685 40.39 56.13 -14.68
N GLN A 686 39.89 55.44 -15.71
CA GLN A 686 39.62 54.00 -15.71
C GLN A 686 40.12 53.41 -17.04
N PRO A 687 41.42 53.08 -17.17
CA PRO A 687 41.93 52.43 -18.37
C PRO A 687 41.33 51.03 -18.52
N MET A 688 41.05 50.64 -19.77
CA MET A 688 40.47 49.33 -20.12
C MET A 688 40.99 48.92 -21.51
N ASP A 689 41.21 47.63 -21.70
CA ASP A 689 41.74 47.03 -22.92
C ASP A 689 41.26 45.57 -23.08
N LEU A 690 41.43 44.96 -24.25
CA LEU A 690 40.94 43.59 -24.49
C LEU A 690 41.68 42.52 -23.64
N SER A 691 42.93 42.77 -23.21
CA SER A 691 43.66 41.84 -22.34
C SER A 691 43.16 41.93 -20.89
N THR A 692 42.79 43.13 -20.41
CA THR A 692 42.12 43.28 -19.12
C THR A 692 40.71 42.69 -19.16
N VAL A 693 39.93 42.90 -20.22
CA VAL A 693 38.63 42.23 -20.42
C VAL A 693 38.75 40.69 -20.39
N LEU A 694 39.74 40.11 -21.06
CA LEU A 694 40.03 38.66 -20.96
C LEU A 694 40.31 38.22 -19.51
N SER A 695 41.11 38.99 -18.78
CA SER A 695 41.39 38.70 -17.36
C SER A 695 40.14 38.78 -16.48
N GLN A 696 39.20 39.67 -16.79
CA GLN A 696 37.93 39.82 -16.05
C GLN A 696 36.98 38.63 -16.32
N ILE A 697 37.01 38.05 -17.53
CA ILE A 697 36.30 36.79 -17.85
C ILE A 697 36.89 35.63 -17.03
N ASP A 698 38.22 35.51 -16.97
CA ASP A 698 38.91 34.46 -16.21
C ASP A 698 38.70 34.62 -14.68
N LEU A 699 38.57 35.86 -14.20
CA LEU A 699 38.19 36.21 -12.82
C LEU A 699 36.69 36.09 -12.52
N HIS A 700 35.88 35.59 -13.47
CA HIS A 700 34.44 35.36 -13.32
C HIS A 700 33.62 36.62 -12.98
N LYS A 701 34.09 37.83 -13.34
CA LYS A 701 33.41 39.09 -12.96
C LYS A 701 32.20 39.43 -13.83
N TYR A 702 32.07 38.83 -15.00
CA TYR A 702 30.92 39.01 -15.89
C TYR A 702 29.88 37.90 -15.67
N GLU A 703 28.86 38.21 -14.86
CA GLU A 703 27.67 37.36 -14.65
C GLU A 703 26.56 37.63 -15.68
N THR A 704 26.69 38.72 -16.45
CA THR A 704 25.68 39.21 -17.41
C THR A 704 26.38 39.88 -18.59
N VAL A 705 25.87 39.70 -19.82
CA VAL A 705 26.47 40.27 -21.05
C VAL A 705 26.51 41.80 -21.03
N VAL A 706 25.48 42.45 -20.46
CA VAL A 706 25.48 43.91 -20.21
C VAL A 706 26.76 44.40 -19.49
N ALA A 707 27.27 43.66 -18.52
CA ALA A 707 28.48 44.06 -17.76
C ALA A 707 29.76 43.94 -18.62
N TYR A 708 29.83 42.93 -19.49
CA TYR A 708 30.92 42.81 -20.47
C TYR A 708 30.85 43.93 -21.52
N LEU A 709 29.65 44.25 -22.01
CA LEU A 709 29.44 45.34 -22.96
C LEU A 709 29.82 46.71 -22.37
N GLN A 710 29.59 46.95 -21.08
CA GLN A 710 30.01 48.18 -20.39
C GLN A 710 31.53 48.36 -20.40
N ASP A 711 32.29 47.30 -20.09
CA ASP A 711 33.76 47.35 -20.09
C ASP A 711 34.32 47.48 -21.52
N VAL A 712 33.71 46.86 -22.54
CA VAL A 712 34.10 47.06 -23.95
C VAL A 712 33.76 48.47 -24.45
N ASP A 713 32.59 49.01 -24.10
CA ASP A 713 32.21 50.39 -24.42
C ASP A 713 33.13 51.41 -23.74
N LEU A 714 33.71 51.09 -22.57
CA LEU A 714 34.68 51.93 -21.88
C LEU A 714 35.98 52.08 -22.68
N ILE A 715 36.45 51.03 -23.37
CA ILE A 715 37.59 51.10 -24.31
C ILE A 715 37.31 52.17 -25.38
N TRP A 716 36.10 52.18 -25.93
CA TRP A 716 35.67 53.15 -26.93
C TRP A 716 35.55 54.58 -26.37
N GLN A 717 34.97 54.75 -25.18
CA GLN A 717 34.85 56.05 -24.51
C GLN A 717 36.24 56.67 -24.22
N ASN A 718 37.13 55.89 -23.62
CA ASN A 718 38.51 56.31 -23.33
C ASN A 718 39.26 56.72 -24.60
N ALA A 719 39.07 56.00 -25.71
CA ALA A 719 39.68 56.34 -26.99
C ALA A 719 39.14 57.65 -27.59
N LEU A 720 37.87 58.01 -27.36
CA LEU A 720 37.29 59.27 -27.81
C LEU A 720 37.62 60.47 -26.90
N GLU A 721 37.78 60.24 -25.60
CA GLU A 721 38.15 61.25 -24.61
C GLU A 721 39.63 61.65 -24.75
N TYR A 722 40.51 60.68 -24.96
CA TYR A 722 41.95 60.94 -25.08
C TYR A 722 42.37 61.57 -26.41
N ASN A 723 41.77 61.16 -27.53
CA ASN A 723 42.22 61.52 -28.89
C ASN A 723 41.24 62.53 -29.52
N PRO A 724 41.44 63.86 -29.42
CA PRO A 724 40.57 64.85 -30.04
C PRO A 724 40.69 64.85 -31.57
N ASP A 725 39.65 65.28 -32.30
CA ASP A 725 39.60 65.25 -33.78
C ASP A 725 40.42 66.39 -34.44
N ARG A 726 41.67 66.59 -34.00
CA ARG A 726 42.59 67.62 -34.49
C ARG A 726 43.63 67.07 -35.47
N ASP A 727 44.12 65.87 -35.21
CA ASP A 727 45.19 65.23 -35.98
C ASP A 727 44.70 63.98 -36.76
N PRO A 728 45.30 63.66 -37.92
CA PRO A 728 44.87 62.55 -38.76
C PRO A 728 45.11 61.17 -38.12
N SER A 729 46.11 61.06 -37.23
CA SER A 729 46.41 59.85 -36.45
C SER A 729 45.30 59.57 -35.43
N ASP A 730 44.89 60.58 -34.68
CA ASP A 730 43.84 60.54 -33.66
C ASP A 730 42.50 60.16 -34.28
N ARG A 731 42.13 60.77 -35.41
CA ARG A 731 40.94 60.42 -36.18
C ARG A 731 40.91 58.94 -36.58
N LEU A 732 42.05 58.35 -36.94
CA LEU A 732 42.15 56.93 -37.27
C LEU A 732 41.91 56.03 -36.04
N ILE A 733 42.40 56.42 -34.86
CA ILE A 733 42.14 55.70 -33.60
C ILE A 733 40.65 55.80 -33.23
N ARG A 734 40.05 57.00 -33.31
CA ARG A 734 38.60 57.22 -33.08
C ARG A 734 37.74 56.33 -33.99
N HIS A 735 38.04 56.27 -35.30
CA HIS A 735 37.30 55.41 -36.23
C HIS A 735 37.45 53.93 -35.93
N ARG A 736 38.64 53.46 -35.52
CA ARG A 736 38.85 52.07 -35.09
C ARG A 736 38.13 51.74 -33.79
N ALA A 737 38.04 52.68 -32.86
CA ALA A 737 37.29 52.52 -31.61
C ALA A 737 35.78 52.40 -31.87
N CYS A 738 35.20 53.25 -32.72
CA CYS A 738 33.78 53.11 -33.11
C CYS A 738 33.53 51.77 -33.81
N ALA A 739 34.40 51.38 -34.75
CA ALA A 739 34.29 50.10 -35.43
C ALA A 739 34.40 48.90 -34.45
N LEU A 740 35.25 48.98 -33.41
CA LEU A 740 35.34 47.95 -32.37
C LEU A 740 33.98 47.78 -31.69
N LYS A 741 33.41 48.87 -31.19
CA LYS A 741 32.09 48.89 -30.55
C LYS A 741 31.02 48.30 -31.47
N ASP A 742 30.89 48.81 -32.69
CA ASP A 742 29.87 48.36 -33.64
C ASP A 742 30.01 46.86 -33.95
N THR A 743 31.24 46.33 -34.09
CA THR A 743 31.46 44.89 -34.27
C THR A 743 31.09 44.04 -33.05
N VAL A 744 31.35 44.51 -31.83
CA VAL A 744 31.00 43.75 -30.61
C VAL A 744 29.49 43.67 -30.43
N HIS A 745 28.79 44.81 -30.58
CA HIS A 745 27.34 44.88 -30.46
C HIS A 745 26.63 44.11 -31.58
N ALA A 746 27.21 44.01 -32.78
CA ALA A 746 26.71 43.15 -33.85
C ALA A 746 26.89 41.65 -33.53
N ILE A 747 28.11 41.22 -33.15
CA ILE A 747 28.39 39.80 -32.83
C ILE A 747 27.48 39.30 -31.70
N ILE A 748 27.28 40.09 -30.65
CA ILE A 748 26.42 39.69 -29.54
C ILE A 748 24.95 39.60 -29.98
N ARG A 749 24.45 40.53 -30.81
CA ARG A 749 23.07 40.50 -31.31
C ARG A 749 22.80 39.34 -32.27
N ASP A 750 23.78 38.96 -33.07
CA ASP A 750 23.62 37.93 -34.11
C ASP A 750 23.88 36.51 -33.59
N GLU A 751 24.67 36.35 -32.51
CA GLU A 751 25.10 35.03 -31.99
C GLU A 751 24.55 34.68 -30.59
N LEU A 752 24.05 35.64 -29.80
CA LEU A 752 23.47 35.38 -28.48
C LEU A 752 21.94 35.34 -28.54
N ASP A 753 21.34 34.36 -27.87
CA ASP A 753 19.90 34.26 -27.67
C ASP A 753 19.42 35.22 -26.57
N GLU A 754 18.34 35.97 -26.82
CA GLU A 754 17.71 36.87 -25.84
C GLU A 754 17.21 36.11 -24.59
N ASP A 755 16.78 34.86 -24.75
CA ASP A 755 16.32 34.05 -23.61
C ASP A 755 17.50 33.55 -22.76
N PHE A 756 18.67 33.35 -23.35
CA PHE A 756 19.89 33.02 -22.61
C PHE A 756 20.39 34.19 -21.74
N GLU A 757 20.25 35.44 -22.22
CA GLU A 757 20.56 36.62 -21.41
C GLU A 757 19.60 36.77 -20.20
N LYS A 758 18.30 36.52 -20.40
CA LYS A 758 17.31 36.51 -19.30
C LYS A 758 17.67 35.49 -18.23
N ILE A 759 18.02 34.27 -18.63
CA ILE A 759 18.48 33.21 -17.71
C ILE A 759 19.70 33.68 -16.89
N CYS A 760 20.70 34.29 -17.53
CA CYS A 760 21.87 34.81 -16.81
C CYS A 760 21.51 35.92 -15.80
N ALA A 761 20.57 36.80 -16.14
CA ALA A 761 20.08 37.84 -15.25
C ALA A 761 19.28 37.27 -14.05
N GLU A 762 18.42 36.28 -14.29
CA GLU A 762 17.67 35.58 -13.23
C GLU A 762 18.60 34.84 -12.26
N ILE A 763 19.65 34.19 -12.77
CA ILE A 763 20.68 33.53 -11.95
C ILE A 763 21.38 34.54 -11.04
N LYS A 764 21.76 35.70 -11.59
CA LYS A 764 22.37 36.79 -10.81
C LYS A 764 21.45 37.30 -9.71
N GLU A 765 20.17 37.56 -10.01
CA GLU A 765 19.20 37.94 -8.99
C GLU A 765 18.98 36.85 -7.93
N SER A 766 18.93 35.57 -8.35
CA SER A 766 18.79 34.42 -7.47
C SER A 766 19.98 34.29 -6.51
N ARG A 767 21.21 34.46 -7.01
CA ARG A 767 22.44 34.49 -6.19
C ARG A 767 22.41 35.66 -5.19
N ILE A 768 22.01 36.85 -5.61
CA ILE A 768 21.83 38.02 -4.72
C ILE A 768 20.78 37.76 -3.63
N ARG A 769 19.61 37.21 -3.98
CA ARG A 769 18.54 36.88 -3.01
C ARG A 769 18.97 35.83 -1.97
N ARG A 770 19.93 34.96 -2.31
CA ARG A 770 20.53 33.97 -1.39
C ARG A 770 21.73 34.51 -0.60
N GLY A 771 22.21 35.71 -0.90
CA GLY A 771 23.41 36.29 -0.28
C GLY A 771 24.75 35.70 -0.77
N SER A 772 24.72 34.85 -1.79
CA SER A 772 25.91 34.19 -2.35
C SER A 772 26.62 35.12 -3.33
N THR A 773 27.80 35.63 -2.95
CA THR A 773 28.70 36.36 -3.87
C THR A 773 29.68 35.41 -4.54
N SER A 774 29.91 35.62 -5.84
CA SER A 774 30.67 34.76 -6.75
C SER A 774 32.12 34.55 -6.28
N SER A 775 32.38 33.38 -5.66
CA SER A 775 33.68 33.11 -5.01
C SER A 775 34.08 31.63 -4.85
N ARG A 776 33.21 30.66 -5.14
CA ARG A 776 33.50 29.22 -4.88
C ARG A 776 34.30 28.51 -5.99
N PHE A 777 34.15 28.96 -7.24
CA PHE A 777 34.73 28.32 -8.43
C PHE A 777 35.83 29.14 -9.13
N THR A 778 36.20 30.30 -8.57
CA THR A 778 37.28 31.14 -9.08
C THR A 778 38.66 30.50 -8.86
N PRO A 779 39.59 30.51 -9.83
CA PRO A 779 40.92 29.94 -9.67
C PRO A 779 41.72 30.62 -8.53
N ALA A 780 42.14 29.84 -7.53
CA ALA A 780 42.75 30.35 -6.30
C ALA A 780 44.07 31.14 -6.49
N TYR A 781 44.72 31.02 -7.66
CA TYR A 781 46.01 31.67 -7.95
C TYR A 781 45.95 33.21 -8.07
N TYR A 782 44.76 33.79 -8.24
CA TYR A 782 44.60 35.22 -8.54
C TYR A 782 44.30 36.14 -7.33
N HIS A 783 44.17 35.61 -6.12
CA HIS A 783 43.86 36.42 -4.93
C HIS A 783 45.10 37.07 -4.30
N VAL A 784 45.28 38.38 -4.53
CA VAL A 784 46.03 39.22 -3.58
C VAL A 784 45.12 39.56 -2.40
N LEU A 785 45.61 39.30 -1.19
CA LEU A 785 44.91 39.43 0.10
C LEU A 785 44.18 40.78 0.31
N PRO A 786 42.88 40.77 0.65
CA PRO A 786 42.24 41.84 1.39
C PRO A 786 42.50 41.70 2.90
N LYS A 787 42.62 42.83 3.60
CA LYS A 787 42.71 42.88 5.07
C LYS A 787 41.41 42.42 5.74
N VAL A 788 41.55 41.67 6.83
CA VAL A 788 40.48 41.43 7.81
C VAL A 788 40.12 42.74 8.52
N SER A 789 38.82 43.03 8.67
CA SER A 789 38.30 44.06 9.57
C SER A 789 37.22 43.51 10.49
N ALA A 790 37.30 43.93 11.74
CA ALA A 790 36.62 43.42 12.94
C ALA A 790 35.13 43.03 12.84
N THR A 791 34.82 41.99 13.62
CA THR A 791 33.49 41.63 14.12
C THR A 791 32.76 42.79 14.79
N VAL A 792 31.44 42.87 14.56
CA VAL A 792 30.49 43.61 15.42
C VAL A 792 29.57 42.60 16.09
N GLU A 793 29.60 42.54 17.41
CA GLU A 793 28.64 41.77 18.21
C GLU A 793 27.27 42.46 18.19
N GLN A 794 26.20 41.71 17.95
CA GLN A 794 24.85 42.11 18.36
C GLN A 794 24.27 41.06 19.31
N LYS A 795 23.89 41.53 20.50
CA LYS A 795 23.30 40.73 21.56
C LYS A 795 21.85 40.38 21.23
N THR A 796 21.51 39.11 21.18
CA THR A 796 20.14 38.63 21.37
C THR A 796 19.95 38.22 22.83
N SER A 797 19.02 38.87 23.52
CA SER A 797 18.65 38.55 24.90
C SER A 797 17.47 37.58 24.92
N ASP A 798 17.61 36.45 25.60
CA ASP A 798 16.50 35.55 25.92
C ASP A 798 15.46 36.21 26.84
N PRO A 799 14.17 35.88 26.67
CA PRO A 799 13.19 35.87 27.75
C PRO A 799 12.74 34.44 28.08
N ALA A 800 12.88 34.06 29.35
CA ALA A 800 12.36 32.81 29.89
C ALA A 800 10.81 32.79 29.93
N PRO A 801 10.15 31.61 29.89
CA PRO A 801 8.69 31.51 29.86
C PRO A 801 8.07 31.66 31.26
N SER A 802 7.21 32.65 31.45
CA SER A 802 6.34 32.76 32.63
C SER A 802 5.04 31.98 32.42
N LYS A 803 4.81 30.94 33.23
CA LYS A 803 3.48 30.34 33.41
C LYS A 803 2.61 31.27 34.27
N ASP A 804 1.38 31.52 33.82
CA ASP A 804 0.14 31.31 34.60
C ASP A 804 -1.05 32.05 33.95
N ALA A 805 -2.09 31.30 33.61
CA ALA A 805 -3.38 31.85 33.19
C ALA A 805 -4.52 30.89 33.53
N THR A 806 -5.15 31.10 34.70
CA THR A 806 -6.44 30.48 35.02
C THR A 806 -7.52 30.97 34.04
N PRO A 807 -8.46 30.11 33.59
CA PRO A 807 -9.45 30.50 32.59
C PRO A 807 -10.51 31.43 33.18
N VAL A 808 -10.52 32.69 32.75
CA VAL A 808 -11.60 33.65 33.03
C VAL A 808 -12.63 33.59 31.90
N LEU A 809 -13.87 33.26 32.23
CA LEU A 809 -15.00 33.30 31.30
C LEU A 809 -15.20 34.73 30.75
N LYS A 810 -14.78 34.99 29.51
CA LYS A 810 -15.00 36.29 28.85
C LYS A 810 -16.46 36.41 28.40
N ARG A 811 -17.11 37.54 28.71
CA ARG A 811 -18.41 37.90 28.13
C ARG A 811 -18.29 38.01 26.60
N MET A 812 -19.17 37.33 25.88
CA MET A 812 -19.24 37.37 24.42
C MET A 812 -19.47 38.78 23.90
N THR A 813 -18.65 39.22 22.95
CA THR A 813 -18.86 40.46 22.17
C THR A 813 -19.52 40.14 20.83
N ARG A 814 -20.18 41.13 20.23
CA ARG A 814 -20.99 40.95 19.00
C ARG A 814 -20.17 40.44 17.79
N GLY A 815 -18.90 40.84 17.68
CA GLY A 815 -17.98 40.32 16.66
C GLY A 815 -17.58 38.85 16.88
N PHE A 816 -17.40 38.44 18.14
CA PHE A 816 -17.16 37.04 18.50
C PHE A 816 -18.38 36.17 18.17
N LYS A 817 -19.61 36.69 18.33
CA LYS A 817 -20.83 35.96 17.93
C LYS A 817 -20.87 35.71 16.41
N MET A 818 -20.51 36.68 15.58
CA MET A 818 -20.42 36.49 14.11
C MET A 818 -19.31 35.51 13.69
N GLN A 819 -18.12 35.56 14.29
CA GLN A 819 -17.05 34.59 14.00
C GLN A 819 -17.42 33.17 14.47
N ALA A 820 -18.06 33.05 15.63
CA ALA A 820 -18.61 31.78 16.09
C ALA A 820 -19.67 31.25 15.11
N GLU A 821 -20.62 32.09 14.68
CA GLU A 821 -21.66 31.70 13.70
C GLU A 821 -21.09 31.28 12.33
N GLN A 822 -19.95 31.82 11.90
CA GLN A 822 -19.28 31.39 10.66
C GLN A 822 -18.52 30.06 10.80
N GLN A 823 -18.07 29.67 11.99
CA GLN A 823 -17.32 28.43 12.23
C GLN A 823 -18.18 27.30 12.85
N SER A 824 -19.29 27.65 13.52
CA SER A 824 -20.14 26.71 14.25
C SER A 824 -21.25 26.12 13.38
N LEU A 825 -21.52 24.82 13.56
CA LEU A 825 -22.58 24.09 12.85
C LEU A 825 -23.97 24.26 13.47
N ILE A 826 -24.10 25.01 14.58
CA ILE A 826 -25.32 25.15 15.37
C ILE A 826 -25.51 26.62 15.72
N SER A 827 -26.72 27.17 15.54
CA SER A 827 -26.99 28.55 15.92
C SER A 827 -26.79 28.76 17.43
N VAL A 828 -26.06 29.82 17.78
CA VAL A 828 -25.64 30.13 19.16
C VAL A 828 -26.84 30.19 20.12
N ASP A 829 -27.98 30.72 19.65
CA ASP A 829 -29.20 30.86 20.47
C ASP A 829 -29.93 29.52 20.69
N ALA A 830 -29.75 28.53 19.81
CA ALA A 830 -30.23 27.16 20.04
C ALA A 830 -29.29 26.38 20.96
N ALA A 831 -27.98 26.60 20.84
CA ALA A 831 -26.96 26.02 21.70
C ALA A 831 -27.14 26.47 23.16
N MET A 832 -27.31 27.77 23.41
CA MET A 832 -27.54 28.34 24.75
C MET A 832 -28.77 27.73 25.44
N LYS A 833 -29.89 27.57 24.72
CA LYS A 833 -31.11 26.92 25.25
C LYS A 833 -30.89 25.48 25.73
N ILE A 834 -29.99 24.74 25.08
CA ILE A 834 -29.63 23.36 25.50
C ILE A 834 -28.74 23.39 26.75
N LEU A 835 -27.84 24.37 26.86
CA LEU A 835 -26.97 24.54 28.03
C LEU A 835 -27.74 25.00 29.28
N GLU A 836 -28.86 25.70 29.13
CA GLU A 836 -29.71 26.19 30.23
C GLU A 836 -30.68 25.13 30.82
N GLN A 837 -30.96 24.02 30.12
CA GLN A 837 -31.90 22.98 30.59
C GLN A 837 -31.41 22.25 31.86
N LYS A 838 -31.97 22.55 33.04
CA LYS A 838 -31.62 21.80 34.27
C LYS A 838 -31.79 20.29 34.08
N ASN A 839 -30.80 19.51 34.55
CA ASN A 839 -30.90 18.04 34.59
C ASN A 839 -32.08 17.66 35.50
N MET A 840 -33.12 17.02 34.95
CA MET A 840 -34.20 16.46 35.74
C MET A 840 -33.76 15.11 36.33
N PRO A 841 -34.22 14.73 37.53
CA PRO A 841 -33.96 13.41 38.07
C PRO A 841 -34.67 12.34 37.22
N LEU A 842 -34.01 11.19 37.05
CA LEU A 842 -34.60 10.02 36.40
C LEU A 842 -35.59 9.34 37.37
N ILE A 843 -36.81 9.06 36.90
CA ILE A 843 -37.86 8.37 37.66
C ILE A 843 -38.14 7.02 36.98
N VAL A 844 -37.78 5.93 37.67
CA VAL A 844 -37.95 4.54 37.21
C VAL A 844 -38.51 3.69 38.35
N ASP A 845 -39.57 2.94 38.07
CA ASP A 845 -40.14 1.95 39.00
C ASP A 845 -39.53 0.57 38.74
N HIS A 846 -38.40 0.29 39.42
CA HIS A 846 -37.66 -0.97 39.24
C HIS A 846 -38.42 -2.21 39.71
N ASN A 847 -39.46 -2.08 40.54
CA ASN A 847 -40.26 -3.23 40.97
C ASN A 847 -41.20 -3.67 39.85
N LYS A 848 -41.91 -2.72 39.23
CA LYS A 848 -42.76 -3.00 38.06
C LYS A 848 -41.97 -3.54 36.87
N LEU A 849 -40.73 -3.10 36.65
CA LEU A 849 -39.85 -3.66 35.61
C LEU A 849 -39.50 -5.14 35.88
N LYS A 850 -39.32 -5.54 37.14
CA LYS A 850 -39.10 -6.96 37.52
C LYS A 850 -40.36 -7.81 37.36
N GLU A 851 -41.52 -7.27 37.75
CA GLU A 851 -42.82 -7.93 37.53
C GLU A 851 -43.09 -8.13 36.02
N LEU A 852 -42.79 -7.12 35.20
CA LEU A 852 -42.89 -7.18 33.74
C LEU A 852 -41.94 -8.25 33.16
N LEU A 853 -40.68 -8.29 33.60
CA LEU A 853 -39.71 -9.32 33.18
C LEU A 853 -40.23 -10.74 33.51
N GLN A 854 -40.72 -10.98 34.73
CA GLN A 854 -41.29 -12.29 35.11
C GLN A 854 -42.49 -12.65 34.23
N ARG A 855 -43.43 -11.71 34.03
CA ARG A 855 -44.59 -11.92 33.16
C ARG A 855 -44.19 -12.26 31.72
N VAL A 856 -43.20 -11.57 31.14
CA VAL A 856 -42.69 -11.87 29.79
C VAL A 856 -42.07 -13.27 29.72
N VAL A 857 -41.26 -13.65 30.70
CA VAL A 857 -40.59 -14.97 30.73
C VAL A 857 -41.59 -16.12 30.83
N ASP A 858 -42.67 -15.94 31.58
CA ASP A 858 -43.72 -16.95 31.76
C ASP A 858 -44.69 -16.98 30.56
N MET A 859 -45.02 -15.83 29.97
CA MET A 859 -45.83 -15.74 28.74
C MET A 859 -45.14 -16.38 27.51
N THR A 860 -43.82 -16.24 27.42
CA THR A 860 -43.02 -16.75 26.28
C THR A 860 -42.72 -18.26 26.35
N GLU A 861 -43.50 -19.02 27.12
CA GLU A 861 -43.33 -20.47 27.19
C GLU A 861 -43.66 -21.17 25.87
N GLY A 862 -42.76 -22.04 25.42
CA GLY A 862 -42.86 -22.73 24.13
C GLY A 862 -42.54 -21.86 22.90
N TYR A 863 -42.20 -20.57 23.06
CA TYR A 863 -41.92 -19.70 21.91
C TYR A 863 -40.57 -20.02 21.25
N GLU A 864 -40.55 -19.96 19.92
CA GLU A 864 -39.34 -20.11 19.10
C GLU A 864 -38.46 -18.84 19.12
N VAL A 865 -37.17 -18.97 18.81
CA VAL A 865 -36.22 -17.84 18.76
C VAL A 865 -36.74 -16.71 17.87
N SER A 866 -37.29 -17.01 16.69
CA SER A 866 -37.86 -16.00 15.78
C SER A 866 -39.07 -15.24 16.33
N GLN A 867 -39.79 -15.82 17.30
CA GLN A 867 -40.91 -15.16 17.99
C GLN A 867 -40.38 -14.27 19.13
N LEU A 868 -39.39 -14.76 19.88
CA LEU A 868 -38.69 -14.00 20.92
C LEU A 868 -38.00 -12.76 20.35
N GLU A 869 -37.36 -12.87 19.18
CA GLU A 869 -36.76 -11.73 18.47
C GLU A 869 -37.80 -10.67 18.05
N LYS A 870 -38.99 -11.08 17.61
CA LYS A 870 -40.08 -10.15 17.25
C LYS A 870 -40.55 -9.37 18.48
N LEU A 871 -40.78 -10.06 19.61
CA LEU A 871 -41.17 -9.40 20.86
C LEU A 871 -40.06 -8.47 21.37
N TYR A 872 -38.80 -8.91 21.34
CA TYR A 872 -37.63 -8.08 21.68
C TYR A 872 -37.57 -6.82 20.79
N ALA A 873 -37.82 -6.94 19.49
CA ALA A 873 -37.84 -5.82 18.56
C ALA A 873 -38.98 -4.82 18.82
N LEU A 874 -40.16 -5.28 19.25
CA LEU A 874 -41.26 -4.41 19.67
C LEU A 874 -40.89 -3.63 20.94
N LEU A 875 -40.42 -4.32 21.98
CA LEU A 875 -39.95 -3.70 23.22
C LEU A 875 -38.80 -2.70 23.00
N CYS A 876 -37.89 -2.98 22.05
CA CYS A 876 -36.88 -2.02 21.61
C CYS A 876 -37.49 -0.75 20.98
N GLN A 877 -38.61 -0.87 20.26
CA GLN A 877 -39.27 0.29 19.64
C GLN A 877 -39.96 1.19 20.66
N SER A 878 -40.69 0.66 21.63
CA SER A 878 -41.27 1.44 22.74
C SER A 878 -40.19 2.12 23.59
N ILE A 879 -39.12 1.40 23.96
CA ILE A 879 -37.93 2.01 24.60
C ILE A 879 -37.34 3.13 23.73
N TYR A 880 -37.26 2.94 22.41
CA TYR A 880 -36.74 3.97 21.49
C TYR A 880 -37.66 5.20 21.36
N ARG A 881 -38.99 5.04 21.42
CA ARG A 881 -39.97 6.14 21.47
C ARG A 881 -39.71 7.00 22.72
N HIS A 882 -39.68 6.37 23.90
CA HIS A 882 -39.51 7.02 25.21
C HIS A 882 -38.06 7.32 25.61
N ARG A 883 -37.10 7.24 24.67
CA ARG A 883 -35.66 7.44 24.98
C ARG A 883 -35.28 8.84 25.46
N LYS A 884 -36.14 9.85 25.24
CA LYS A 884 -35.91 11.24 25.66
C LYS A 884 -36.48 11.55 27.05
N ASP A 885 -37.37 10.70 27.55
CA ASP A 885 -38.16 10.99 28.73
C ASP A 885 -37.39 10.63 30.01
N TYR A 886 -37.46 11.49 31.02
CA TYR A 886 -36.85 11.27 32.33
C TYR A 886 -37.78 10.50 33.28
N ASP A 887 -39.08 10.56 33.05
CA ASP A 887 -40.06 9.70 33.71
C ASP A 887 -40.35 8.50 32.81
N LYS A 888 -40.09 7.28 33.30
CA LYS A 888 -40.27 6.03 32.56
C LYS A 888 -41.61 5.33 32.86
N THR A 889 -42.50 5.93 33.65
CA THR A 889 -43.80 5.32 33.98
C THR A 889 -44.66 5.02 32.74
N ALA A 890 -44.71 5.95 31.78
CA ALA A 890 -45.42 5.76 30.50
C ALA A 890 -44.81 4.63 29.66
N LEU A 891 -43.47 4.51 29.63
CA LEU A 891 -42.77 3.42 28.94
C LEU A 891 -43.13 2.06 29.54
N ILE A 892 -43.17 1.93 30.86
CA ILE A 892 -43.54 0.67 31.53
C ILE A 892 -44.98 0.27 31.16
N GLN A 893 -45.90 1.25 31.02
CA GLN A 893 -47.26 0.99 30.57
C GLN A 893 -47.33 0.58 29.09
N GLU A 894 -46.59 1.26 28.20
CA GLU A 894 -46.53 0.90 26.77
C GLU A 894 -45.94 -0.51 26.60
N MET A 895 -44.81 -0.82 27.25
CA MET A 895 -44.20 -2.17 27.23
C MET A 895 -45.14 -3.24 27.80
N SER A 896 -45.85 -2.97 28.91
CA SER A 896 -46.82 -3.94 29.45
C SER A 896 -47.94 -4.23 28.45
N LYS A 897 -48.41 -3.19 27.75
CA LYS A 897 -49.46 -3.31 26.73
C LYS A 897 -48.97 -4.04 25.48
N GLU A 898 -47.76 -3.74 24.99
CA GLU A 898 -47.17 -4.43 23.84
C GLU A 898 -46.96 -5.93 24.11
N VAL A 899 -46.69 -6.32 25.36
CA VAL A 899 -46.63 -7.72 25.80
C VAL A 899 -48.03 -8.37 25.79
N GLU A 900 -49.05 -7.68 26.34
CA GLU A 900 -50.44 -8.18 26.35
C GLU A 900 -51.08 -8.22 24.94
N GLU A 901 -50.68 -7.36 24.00
CA GLU A 901 -51.13 -7.38 22.60
C GLU A 901 -50.41 -8.45 21.74
N PHE A 902 -49.32 -9.04 22.24
CA PHE A 902 -48.55 -10.08 21.53
C PHE A 902 -48.95 -11.52 21.91
N SER A 903 -49.65 -11.72 23.04
CA SER A 903 -50.12 -13.03 23.51
C SER A 903 -51.43 -13.48 22.86
#